data_AF-A0A2D9SYS7-F1
#
_entry.id   AF-A0A2D9SYS7-F1
#
_cell.length_a   1.000
_cell.length_b   1.000
_cell.length_c   1.000
_cell.angle_alpha   90.00
_cell.angle_beta   90.00
_cell.angle_gamma   90.00
#
_symmetry.space_group_name_H-M   'P 1'
#
loop_
_entity.id
_entity.type
_entity.pdbx_description
1 polymer ?
#
loop_
_entity_poly.entity_id
_entity_poly.type
_entity_poly.pdbx_seq_one_letter_code
_entity_poly.pdbx_strand_id
1 'polypeptide(L)'
;MSAPPPTTPHRPPTPPRRPTRWLRRLGAVLAGLVVGLLLTEAVFWFRDDGAFPHVNFYRADPDLGVRLRPGATMRFRFRDNPTTDIHVNAQGYRGADFPETAPADDAILVVGDSQVFGLGVNDDETMAAQLAELTGRPVLNGGVPTYGPAEYEAVVREQLLARAVGTVVYVVNMSNDFFEDTRPNTERHVVWDGWAVRAELAPETVTTFPGRELLYRRSHAFYALRRLLHDDAPRPTQLDSEGHWQDLVGLGATAENGDDDAPNADPDLRVERLRLDQATVDADEAVDERLRAAELAQRGARDDRFYLDVDLARGHPGDILGEEAAEEAREIAATAALIRRAVRRRAELIDARRGEDPVLERALRTQDQVRDQRERLRLRAFTPADDRVPSTLEARIRSVQELCAAHDAELLVVALPLDVVVDPGEWAKYEAEPIDMEPTRALLTDLVGSAHHVGARAFDATGALRAAEPGAFLDGDLHMTAKGQRALAEAVAAALDEAPPLRAPIPGLPEGRSALPTFDEWTATPEVTVRGSSAAHCETVKVREWLRVTCLRHGRSLPTAIAPAEPGLDTLVLVTADAADLIVPLAAGHEVRAEFHWSDRSQTLTVGWEDGTPVMAFGAARPAEVPTRASDERADRLCACHQEVVAEKVCRNHLDRYAEWPECEGTTCQHAFGALTDECFAAHADDCEALLHCVQGDGRAPPECAAGEVPVATVGQCFAACDDAHPCASGDCIPWQGGGVCAGATP
;
A
#
# COMPACT_ATOMS: atom_id res chain seq x y z
N MET A 1 57.41 -117.66 16.66
CA MET A 1 58.43 -116.61 16.53
C MET A 1 57.72 -115.32 16.17
N SER A 2 57.67 -114.36 17.10
CA SER A 2 56.93 -113.11 16.97
C SER A 2 57.53 -112.21 15.88
N ALA A 3 56.70 -111.77 14.93
CA ALA A 3 57.02 -110.72 13.99
C ALA A 3 56.27 -109.42 14.40
N PRO A 4 56.87 -108.24 14.16
CA PRO A 4 56.65 -107.01 14.94
C PRO A 4 55.39 -106.23 14.54
N PRO A 5 54.94 -105.27 15.38
CA PRO A 5 53.77 -104.43 15.06
C PRO A 5 54.06 -103.47 13.88
N PRO A 6 53.05 -103.10 13.09
CA PRO A 6 53.21 -102.19 11.96
C PRO A 6 53.54 -100.77 12.41
N THR A 7 54.56 -100.20 11.79
CA THR A 7 55.00 -98.81 11.90
C THR A 7 53.91 -97.83 11.45
N THR A 8 53.57 -96.88 12.32
CA THR A 8 52.72 -95.72 12.01
C THR A 8 53.41 -94.80 10.99
N PRO A 9 52.72 -94.38 9.90
CA PRO A 9 53.29 -93.42 8.97
C PRO A 9 53.27 -92.00 9.57
N HIS A 10 54.44 -91.36 9.58
CA HIS A 10 54.59 -89.93 9.86
C HIS A 10 53.76 -89.12 8.85
N ARG A 11 52.77 -88.35 9.31
CA ARG A 11 52.17 -87.27 8.51
C ARG A 11 53.19 -86.13 8.36
N PRO A 12 53.51 -85.68 7.13
CA PRO A 12 54.30 -84.47 6.94
C PRO A 12 53.50 -83.23 7.41
N PRO A 13 54.16 -82.18 7.94
CA PRO A 13 53.50 -80.94 8.32
C PRO A 13 52.87 -80.28 7.09
N THR A 14 51.61 -79.88 7.20
CA THR A 14 50.91 -79.08 6.19
C THR A 14 51.67 -77.78 5.96
N PRO A 15 52.04 -77.42 4.72
CA PRO A 15 52.70 -76.14 4.46
C PRO A 15 51.76 -74.99 4.82
N PRO A 16 52.27 -73.89 5.41
CA PRO A 16 51.43 -72.72 5.71
C PRO A 16 50.86 -72.19 4.41
N ARG A 17 49.52 -72.15 4.30
CA ARG A 17 48.82 -71.50 3.18
C ARG A 17 49.30 -70.06 3.11
N ARG A 18 50.07 -69.68 2.07
CA ARG A 18 50.51 -68.30 1.84
C ARG A 18 49.36 -67.49 1.21
N PRO A 19 48.70 -66.55 1.91
CA PRO A 19 47.64 -65.72 1.32
C PRO A 19 48.22 -64.56 0.47
N THR A 20 49.53 -64.49 0.23
CA THR A 20 50.22 -63.22 -0.03
C THR A 20 50.40 -62.82 -1.49
N ARG A 21 50.14 -63.68 -2.49
CA ARG A 21 50.37 -63.31 -3.91
C ARG A 21 49.15 -62.67 -4.58
N TRP A 22 47.94 -63.17 -4.31
CA TRP A 22 46.72 -62.60 -4.89
C TRP A 22 46.38 -61.25 -4.25
N LEU A 23 46.58 -61.10 -2.93
CA LEU A 23 46.45 -59.81 -2.24
C LEU A 23 47.41 -58.75 -2.78
N ARG A 24 48.65 -59.10 -3.12
CA ARG A 24 49.61 -58.18 -3.74
C ARG A 24 49.21 -57.77 -5.16
N ARG A 25 48.67 -58.70 -5.96
CA ARG A 25 48.17 -58.41 -7.31
C ARG A 25 46.92 -57.54 -7.26
N LEU A 26 45.99 -57.86 -6.36
CA LEU A 26 44.81 -57.03 -6.10
C LEU A 26 45.21 -55.63 -5.64
N GLY A 27 46.15 -55.53 -4.70
CA GLY A 27 46.70 -54.25 -4.26
C GLY A 27 47.36 -53.45 -5.39
N ALA A 28 48.11 -54.10 -6.28
CA ALA A 28 48.72 -53.44 -7.44
C ALA A 28 47.68 -52.95 -8.47
N VAL A 29 46.61 -53.74 -8.71
CA VAL A 29 45.50 -53.33 -9.59
C VAL A 29 44.74 -52.15 -8.99
N LEU A 30 44.41 -52.20 -7.70
CA LEU A 30 43.74 -51.10 -7.00
C LEU A 30 44.60 -49.84 -6.99
N ALA A 31 45.90 -49.97 -6.72
CA ALA A 31 46.84 -48.84 -6.77
C ALA A 31 46.93 -48.25 -8.19
N GLY A 32 47.03 -49.09 -9.23
CA GLY A 32 47.04 -48.64 -10.62
C GLY A 32 45.76 -47.92 -11.01
N LEU A 33 44.60 -48.41 -10.58
CA LEU A 33 43.31 -47.77 -10.83
C LEU A 33 43.19 -46.42 -10.11
N VAL A 34 43.62 -46.33 -8.85
CA VAL A 34 43.66 -45.07 -8.10
C VAL A 34 44.58 -44.05 -8.79
N VAL A 35 45.80 -44.45 -9.17
CA VAL A 35 46.72 -43.57 -9.90
C VAL A 35 46.13 -43.14 -11.23
N GLY A 36 45.50 -44.05 -11.98
CA GLY A 36 44.83 -43.73 -13.23
C GLY A 36 43.74 -42.69 -13.06
N LEU A 37 42.83 -42.88 -12.09
CA LEU A 37 41.76 -41.94 -11.80
C LEU A 37 42.29 -40.57 -11.36
N LEU A 38 43.33 -40.52 -10.52
CA LEU A 38 43.96 -39.27 -10.11
C LEU A 38 44.60 -38.51 -11.29
N LEU A 39 45.25 -39.24 -12.20
CA LEU A 39 45.81 -38.64 -13.41
C LEU A 39 44.71 -38.13 -14.35
N THR A 40 43.63 -38.90 -14.53
CA THR A 40 42.48 -38.46 -15.34
C THR A 40 41.85 -37.20 -14.75
N GLU A 41 41.61 -37.17 -13.44
CA GLU A 41 41.10 -35.98 -12.75
C GLU A 41 42.04 -34.78 -12.93
N ALA A 42 43.35 -34.96 -12.75
CA ALA A 42 44.32 -33.88 -12.95
C ALA A 42 44.30 -33.33 -14.37
N VAL A 43 44.22 -34.19 -15.40
CA VAL A 43 44.15 -33.77 -16.81
C VAL A 43 42.92 -32.89 -17.06
N PHE A 44 41.74 -33.32 -16.60
CA PHE A 44 40.51 -32.54 -16.78
C PHE A 44 40.50 -31.28 -15.93
N TRP A 45 41.04 -31.32 -14.71
CA TRP A 45 41.24 -30.14 -13.88
C TRP A 45 42.10 -29.09 -14.59
N PHE A 46 43.26 -29.46 -15.14
CA PHE A 46 44.11 -28.51 -15.88
C PHE A 46 43.45 -28.03 -17.20
N ARG A 47 42.68 -28.88 -17.89
CA ARG A 47 41.93 -28.51 -19.09
C ARG A 47 40.91 -27.41 -18.79
N ASP A 48 40.23 -27.54 -17.65
CA ASP A 48 39.13 -26.65 -17.24
C ASP A 48 39.62 -25.46 -16.38
N ASP A 49 40.93 -25.28 -16.21
CA ASP A 49 41.55 -24.36 -15.22
C ASP A 49 40.97 -24.52 -13.79
N GLY A 50 40.59 -25.75 -13.43
CA GLY A 50 39.95 -26.07 -12.16
C GLY A 50 38.57 -25.43 -11.98
N ALA A 51 37.97 -24.90 -13.05
CA ALA A 51 36.72 -24.17 -13.02
C ALA A 51 35.52 -24.99 -13.51
N PHE A 52 34.34 -24.67 -13.00
CA PHE A 52 33.06 -25.20 -13.50
C PHE A 52 32.22 -24.08 -14.15
N PRO A 53 31.38 -24.40 -15.15
CA PRO A 53 30.60 -23.41 -15.88
C PRO A 53 29.27 -23.02 -15.23
N HIS A 54 28.87 -23.71 -14.15
CA HIS A 54 27.71 -23.34 -13.33
C HIS A 54 28.01 -23.55 -11.86
N VAL A 55 27.39 -22.73 -11.01
CA VAL A 55 27.47 -22.85 -9.55
C VAL A 55 27.02 -24.24 -9.11
N ASN A 56 27.84 -24.89 -8.28
CA ASN A 56 27.63 -26.29 -7.89
C ASN A 56 27.59 -26.51 -6.37
N PHE A 57 27.39 -25.46 -5.59
CA PHE A 57 27.38 -25.50 -4.12
C PHE A 57 26.03 -25.15 -3.51
N TYR A 58 24.93 -25.49 -4.17
CA TYR A 58 23.58 -25.37 -3.63
C TYR A 58 23.26 -26.47 -2.60
N ARG A 59 22.36 -26.15 -1.67
CA ARG A 59 21.66 -27.08 -0.79
C ARG A 59 20.16 -26.79 -0.89
N ALA A 60 19.33 -27.81 -0.78
CA ALA A 60 17.89 -27.63 -0.83
C ALA A 60 17.41 -26.84 0.39
N ASP A 61 16.42 -25.98 0.17
CA ASP A 61 15.74 -25.21 1.19
C ASP A 61 14.22 -25.31 0.94
N PRO A 62 13.40 -25.65 1.95
CA PRO A 62 11.97 -25.85 1.73
C PRO A 62 11.21 -24.56 1.41
N ASP A 63 11.72 -23.41 1.84
CA ASP A 63 11.02 -22.13 1.72
C ASP A 63 11.54 -21.33 0.51
N LEU A 64 12.85 -21.39 0.24
CA LEU A 64 13.50 -20.67 -0.86
C LEU A 64 13.86 -21.55 -2.06
N GLY A 65 13.59 -22.86 -1.99
CA GLY A 65 13.98 -23.86 -2.98
C GLY A 65 15.46 -24.25 -2.87
N VAL A 66 16.35 -23.25 -2.87
CA VAL A 66 17.80 -23.43 -2.75
C VAL A 66 18.39 -22.46 -1.74
N ARG A 67 19.53 -22.82 -1.16
CA ARG A 67 20.48 -21.90 -0.51
C ARG A 67 21.90 -22.26 -0.92
N LEU A 68 22.84 -21.34 -0.75
CA LEU A 68 24.25 -21.66 -0.91
C LEU A 68 24.76 -22.45 0.30
N ARG A 69 25.77 -23.29 0.08
CA ARG A 69 26.45 -24.04 1.14
C ARG A 69 27.47 -23.13 1.84
N PRO A 70 27.35 -22.94 3.17
CA PRO A 70 28.32 -22.16 3.93
C PRO A 70 29.76 -22.65 3.78
N GLY A 71 30.71 -21.72 3.66
CA GLY A 71 32.13 -22.02 3.52
C GLY A 71 32.53 -22.66 2.19
N ALA A 72 31.65 -22.63 1.18
CA ALA A 72 31.98 -23.16 -0.15
C ALA A 72 32.98 -22.25 -0.89
N THR A 73 33.81 -22.87 -1.72
CA THR A 73 34.72 -22.18 -2.64
C THR A 73 34.66 -22.85 -3.99
N MET A 74 34.70 -22.07 -5.07
CA MET A 74 34.68 -22.59 -6.44
C MET A 74 35.41 -21.64 -7.39
N ARG A 75 36.14 -22.20 -8.35
CA ARG A 75 36.54 -21.46 -9.56
C ARG A 75 35.41 -21.57 -10.58
N PHE A 76 34.98 -20.44 -11.12
CA PHE A 76 33.91 -20.34 -12.10
C PHE A 76 34.46 -19.83 -13.42
N ARG A 77 33.99 -20.41 -14.53
CA ARG A 77 34.33 -19.93 -15.87
C ARG A 77 33.18 -20.21 -16.83
N PHE A 78 32.59 -19.16 -17.38
CA PHE A 78 31.61 -19.28 -18.44
C PHE A 78 32.27 -19.04 -19.81
N ARG A 79 32.22 -20.05 -20.69
CA ARG A 79 32.85 -20.00 -22.03
C ARG A 79 34.31 -19.51 -21.97
N ASP A 80 34.65 -18.49 -22.76
CA ASP A 80 35.99 -17.92 -22.87
C ASP A 80 36.21 -16.69 -22.00
N ASN A 81 35.25 -16.37 -21.12
CA ASN A 81 35.42 -15.32 -20.12
C ASN A 81 36.52 -15.68 -19.11
N PRO A 82 37.08 -14.67 -18.40
CA PRO A 82 38.05 -14.90 -17.33
C PRO A 82 37.54 -15.89 -16.27
N THR A 83 38.46 -16.67 -15.70
CA THR A 83 38.16 -17.53 -14.57
C THR A 83 38.13 -16.70 -13.29
N THR A 84 37.10 -16.88 -12.49
CA THR A 84 36.90 -16.14 -11.23
C THR A 84 36.80 -17.06 -10.04
N ASP A 85 37.22 -16.56 -8.89
CA ASP A 85 37.13 -17.26 -7.62
C ASP A 85 35.90 -16.75 -6.85
N ILE A 86 35.09 -17.70 -6.37
CA ILE A 86 33.88 -17.43 -5.60
C ILE A 86 34.05 -18.01 -4.20
N HIS A 87 33.85 -17.19 -3.17
CA HIS A 87 33.74 -17.61 -1.78
C HIS A 87 32.34 -17.39 -1.21
N VAL A 88 31.83 -18.41 -0.51
CA VAL A 88 30.59 -18.34 0.28
C VAL A 88 30.95 -18.32 1.76
N ASN A 89 30.47 -17.30 2.46
CA ASN A 89 30.71 -17.04 3.87
C ASN A 89 30.03 -18.08 4.80
N ALA A 90 30.20 -17.94 6.11
CA ALA A 90 29.65 -18.87 7.10
C ALA A 90 28.12 -18.83 7.21
N GLN A 91 27.47 -17.76 6.73
CA GLN A 91 26.01 -17.60 6.72
C GLN A 91 25.37 -18.11 5.41
N GLY A 92 26.17 -18.45 4.40
CA GLY A 92 25.65 -18.93 3.12
C GLY A 92 25.39 -17.82 2.09
N TYR A 93 26.13 -16.71 2.18
CA TYR A 93 26.12 -15.61 1.20
C TYR A 93 27.50 -15.39 0.61
N ARG A 94 27.60 -14.70 -0.52
CA ARG A 94 28.87 -14.47 -1.20
C ARG A 94 29.72 -13.42 -0.47
N GLY A 95 31.03 -13.64 -0.43
CA GLY A 95 32.01 -12.65 0.04
C GLY A 95 32.36 -12.79 1.53
N ALA A 96 32.55 -11.67 2.21
CA ALA A 96 32.91 -11.64 3.62
C ALA A 96 31.73 -12.06 4.53
N ASP A 97 32.03 -12.52 5.75
CA ASP A 97 31.01 -12.77 6.76
C ASP A 97 30.26 -11.48 7.09
N PHE A 98 28.93 -11.55 7.18
CA PHE A 98 28.17 -10.39 7.61
C PHE A 98 28.44 -10.15 9.09
N PRO A 99 28.76 -8.91 9.49
CA PRO A 99 29.14 -8.59 10.84
C PRO A 99 28.07 -9.06 11.84
N GLU A 100 28.49 -9.78 12.89
CA GLU A 100 27.59 -10.28 13.96
C GLU A 100 27.03 -9.12 14.82
N THR A 101 27.84 -8.08 15.01
CA THR A 101 27.45 -6.81 15.64
C THR A 101 28.28 -5.69 15.00
N ALA A 102 27.70 -4.94 14.07
CA ALA A 102 28.25 -3.66 13.66
C ALA A 102 27.62 -2.55 14.54
N PRO A 103 28.37 -1.53 14.95
CA PRO A 103 27.73 -0.30 15.41
C PRO A 103 27.05 0.39 14.22
N ALA A 104 25.85 0.96 14.46
CA ALA A 104 25.08 1.88 13.62
C ALA A 104 24.25 1.27 12.48
N ASP A 105 22.92 1.37 12.58
CA ASP A 105 21.91 2.07 11.74
C ASP A 105 22.21 2.39 10.24
N ASP A 106 23.33 1.94 9.66
CA ASP A 106 23.83 2.43 8.36
C ASP A 106 24.43 1.33 7.45
N ALA A 107 24.20 0.04 7.75
CA ALA A 107 24.58 -1.04 6.82
C ALA A 107 23.64 -1.10 5.61
N ILE A 108 24.18 -1.48 4.45
CA ILE A 108 23.42 -1.66 3.21
C ILE A 108 23.25 -3.14 2.92
N LEU A 109 22.02 -3.62 2.75
CA LEU A 109 21.72 -4.95 2.24
C LEU A 109 21.38 -4.85 0.75
N VAL A 110 22.11 -5.54 -0.12
CA VAL A 110 21.79 -5.62 -1.54
C VAL A 110 21.17 -6.98 -1.84
N VAL A 111 19.93 -7.01 -2.33
CA VAL A 111 19.22 -8.24 -2.72
C VAL A 111 18.92 -8.26 -4.21
N GLY A 112 18.96 -9.46 -4.78
CA GLY A 112 18.71 -9.73 -6.19
C GLY A 112 19.15 -11.16 -6.55
N ASP A 113 19.21 -11.45 -7.84
CA ASP A 113 19.58 -12.76 -8.38
C ASP A 113 21.10 -12.94 -8.58
N SER A 114 21.47 -13.62 -9.67
CA SER A 114 22.82 -13.85 -10.12
C SER A 114 23.58 -12.58 -10.52
N GLN A 115 22.89 -11.48 -10.84
CA GLN A 115 23.52 -10.18 -11.12
C GLN A 115 24.08 -9.57 -9.84
N VAL A 116 23.30 -9.55 -8.76
CA VAL A 116 23.73 -9.08 -7.44
C VAL A 116 24.76 -10.03 -6.82
N PHE A 117 24.57 -11.35 -7.02
CA PHE A 117 25.59 -12.33 -6.66
C PHE A 117 26.93 -12.04 -7.35
N GLY A 118 26.95 -11.38 -8.52
CA GLY A 118 28.15 -11.06 -9.29
C GLY A 118 28.70 -12.24 -10.08
N LEU A 119 27.83 -13.06 -10.68
CA LEU A 119 28.27 -14.23 -11.43
C LEU A 119 29.25 -13.84 -12.54
N GLY A 120 30.44 -14.46 -12.55
CA GLY A 120 31.48 -14.18 -13.55
C GLY A 120 32.47 -13.07 -13.20
N VAL A 121 32.41 -12.49 -12.00
CA VAL A 121 33.44 -11.59 -11.44
C VAL A 121 34.04 -12.16 -10.15
N ASN A 122 35.19 -11.65 -9.68
CA ASN A 122 35.76 -12.01 -8.37
C ASN A 122 35.01 -11.33 -7.21
N ASP A 123 35.22 -11.81 -5.97
CA ASP A 123 34.48 -11.31 -4.80
C ASP A 123 34.64 -9.80 -4.56
N ASP A 124 35.84 -9.27 -4.79
CA ASP A 124 36.16 -7.84 -4.69
C ASP A 124 35.60 -7.01 -5.85
N GLU A 125 35.25 -7.64 -6.97
CA GLU A 125 34.70 -6.99 -8.17
C GLU A 125 33.15 -6.96 -8.18
N THR A 126 32.49 -7.57 -7.19
CA THR A 126 31.02 -7.55 -7.09
C THR A 126 30.50 -6.13 -6.82
N MET A 127 29.29 -5.79 -7.31
CA MET A 127 28.68 -4.49 -7.04
C MET A 127 28.59 -4.19 -5.54
N ALA A 128 28.31 -5.19 -4.70
CA ALA A 128 28.30 -5.03 -3.25
C ALA A 128 29.68 -4.65 -2.67
N ALA A 129 30.76 -5.29 -3.13
CA ALA A 129 32.12 -4.95 -2.69
C ALA A 129 32.54 -3.56 -3.17
N GLN A 130 32.21 -3.21 -4.42
CA GLN A 130 32.49 -1.90 -5.00
C GLN A 130 31.69 -0.78 -4.31
N LEU A 131 30.43 -1.04 -3.95
CA LEU A 131 29.59 -0.11 -3.19
C LEU A 131 30.13 0.11 -1.77
N ALA A 132 30.65 -0.93 -1.12
CA ALA A 132 31.28 -0.80 0.18
C ALA A 132 32.53 0.09 0.13
N GLU A 133 33.34 -0.04 -0.94
CA GLU A 133 34.50 0.83 -1.16
C GLU A 133 34.07 2.29 -1.41
N LEU A 134 33.05 2.51 -2.24
CA LEU A 134 32.56 3.84 -2.61
C LEU A 134 31.95 4.61 -1.44
N THR A 135 31.13 3.92 -0.64
CA THR A 135 30.36 4.55 0.45
C THR A 135 31.09 4.52 1.80
N GLY A 136 32.07 3.63 1.97
CA GLY A 136 32.69 3.35 3.26
C GLY A 136 31.77 2.65 4.25
N ARG A 137 30.58 2.23 3.82
CA ARG A 137 29.56 1.54 4.65
C ARG A 137 29.71 0.02 4.53
N PRO A 138 29.32 -0.76 5.57
CA PRO A 138 29.21 -2.21 5.43
C PRO A 138 28.12 -2.58 4.42
N VAL A 139 28.46 -3.38 3.40
CA VAL A 139 27.51 -3.84 2.38
C VAL A 139 27.39 -5.36 2.41
N LEU A 140 26.16 -5.85 2.53
CA LEU A 140 25.82 -7.27 2.61
C LEU A 140 25.31 -7.73 1.25
N ASN A 141 26.03 -8.65 0.61
CA ASN A 141 25.60 -9.24 -0.65
C ASN A 141 24.58 -10.37 -0.38
N GLY A 142 23.29 -10.02 -0.41
CA GLY A 142 22.17 -10.96 -0.29
C GLY A 142 21.81 -11.68 -1.59
N GLY A 143 22.56 -11.46 -2.68
CA GLY A 143 22.29 -12.05 -3.97
C GLY A 143 22.51 -13.56 -3.99
N VAL A 144 21.55 -14.29 -4.57
CA VAL A 144 21.67 -15.74 -4.76
C VAL A 144 21.16 -16.06 -6.17
N PRO A 145 21.95 -16.75 -7.02
CA PRO A 145 21.45 -17.14 -8.32
C PRO A 145 20.19 -18.01 -8.18
N THR A 146 19.29 -17.89 -9.15
CA THR A 146 17.94 -18.50 -9.19
C THR A 146 16.88 -17.83 -8.32
N TYR A 147 17.21 -16.91 -7.43
CA TYR A 147 16.17 -16.21 -6.66
C TYR A 147 15.44 -15.22 -7.55
N GLY A 148 14.13 -15.07 -7.31
CA GLY A 148 13.32 -13.99 -7.87
C GLY A 148 12.72 -13.12 -6.75
N PRO A 149 11.79 -12.21 -7.09
CA PRO A 149 11.28 -11.19 -6.17
C PRO A 149 10.70 -11.72 -4.84
N ALA A 150 10.02 -12.86 -4.87
CA ALA A 150 9.49 -13.50 -3.65
C ALA A 150 10.62 -13.94 -2.71
N GLU A 151 11.72 -14.50 -3.24
CA GLU A 151 12.88 -14.89 -2.45
C GLU A 151 13.68 -13.67 -1.96
N TYR A 152 13.75 -12.58 -2.74
CA TYR A 152 14.38 -11.34 -2.30
C TYR A 152 13.69 -10.78 -1.05
N GLU A 153 12.36 -10.70 -1.04
CA GLU A 153 11.58 -10.27 0.13
C GLU A 153 11.86 -11.16 1.35
N ALA A 154 11.95 -12.48 1.15
CA ALA A 154 12.27 -13.41 2.22
C ALA A 154 13.68 -13.18 2.78
N VAL A 155 14.67 -12.89 1.94
CA VAL A 155 16.03 -12.50 2.37
C VAL A 155 16.01 -11.17 3.12
N VAL A 156 15.29 -10.15 2.62
CA VAL A 156 15.13 -8.87 3.30
C VAL A 156 14.56 -9.07 4.70
N ARG A 157 13.46 -9.82 4.82
CA ARG A 157 12.84 -10.15 6.11
C ARG A 157 13.80 -10.89 7.04
N GLU A 158 14.48 -11.92 6.54
CA GLU A 158 15.45 -12.69 7.34
C GLU A 158 16.56 -11.79 7.88
N GLN A 159 17.12 -10.92 7.05
CA GLN A 159 18.23 -10.06 7.46
C GLN A 159 17.77 -8.92 8.37
N LEU A 160 16.65 -8.24 8.10
CA LEU A 160 16.12 -7.19 8.97
C LEU A 160 15.74 -7.70 10.37
N LEU A 161 15.32 -8.97 10.48
CA LEU A 161 15.08 -9.61 11.78
C LEU A 161 16.37 -10.02 12.49
N ALA A 162 17.42 -10.37 11.74
CA ALA A 162 18.67 -10.87 12.30
C ALA A 162 19.64 -9.75 12.70
N ARG A 163 19.57 -8.57 12.08
CA ARG A 163 20.53 -7.47 12.28
C ARG A 163 19.94 -6.11 11.88
N ALA A 164 20.55 -5.05 12.39
CA ALA A 164 20.24 -3.69 11.94
C ALA A 164 20.79 -3.46 10.52
N VAL A 165 19.94 -2.97 9.62
CA VAL A 165 20.25 -2.56 8.25
C VAL A 165 19.59 -1.21 8.05
N GLY A 166 20.35 -0.19 7.66
CA GLY A 166 19.80 1.16 7.42
C GLY A 166 19.25 1.33 6.02
N THR A 167 19.71 0.53 5.05
CA THR A 167 19.27 0.61 3.67
C THR A 167 19.18 -0.75 3.00
N VAL A 168 18.08 -1.01 2.30
CA VAL A 168 17.90 -2.16 1.42
C VAL A 168 17.95 -1.69 -0.04
N VAL A 169 18.89 -2.22 -0.81
CA VAL A 169 18.97 -2.05 -2.26
C VAL A 169 18.35 -3.28 -2.91
N TYR A 170 17.20 -3.10 -3.53
CA TYR A 170 16.39 -4.15 -4.14
C TYR A 170 16.54 -4.09 -5.66
N VAL A 171 17.37 -4.97 -6.22
CA VAL A 171 17.68 -4.97 -7.66
C VAL A 171 16.71 -5.88 -8.40
N VAL A 172 15.91 -5.29 -9.28
CA VAL A 172 14.97 -6.00 -10.15
C VAL A 172 15.62 -6.17 -11.52
N ASN A 173 15.97 -7.40 -11.87
CA ASN A 173 16.51 -7.80 -13.15
C ASN A 173 15.39 -8.04 -14.18
N MET A 174 15.33 -7.17 -15.20
CA MET A 174 14.32 -7.26 -16.25
C MET A 174 14.35 -8.59 -17.01
N SER A 175 15.49 -9.30 -17.02
CA SER A 175 15.63 -10.55 -17.75
C SER A 175 14.71 -11.67 -17.26
N ASN A 176 14.30 -11.62 -15.99
CA ASN A 176 13.62 -12.73 -15.32
C ASN A 176 12.61 -12.32 -14.24
N ASP A 177 12.87 -11.25 -13.48
CA ASP A 177 12.11 -10.98 -12.26
C ASP A 177 10.61 -10.71 -12.50
N PHE A 178 10.25 -10.08 -13.61
CA PHE A 178 8.85 -9.75 -13.94
C PHE A 178 7.95 -10.98 -14.03
N PHE A 179 8.48 -12.11 -14.51
CA PHE A 179 7.72 -13.37 -14.56
C PHE A 179 8.04 -14.30 -13.39
N GLU A 180 9.21 -14.19 -12.76
CA GLU A 180 9.58 -14.98 -11.58
C GLU A 180 8.79 -14.58 -10.32
N ASP A 181 8.27 -13.35 -10.21
CA ASP A 181 7.47 -12.92 -9.05
C ASP A 181 6.24 -13.82 -8.80
N THR A 182 5.66 -14.36 -9.87
CA THR A 182 4.50 -15.27 -9.79
C THR A 182 4.89 -16.75 -9.79
N ARG A 183 6.19 -17.07 -9.85
CA ARG A 183 6.72 -18.43 -10.01
C ARG A 183 7.84 -18.69 -8.99
N PRO A 184 7.50 -19.13 -7.77
CA PRO A 184 8.47 -19.25 -6.69
C PRO A 184 9.59 -20.23 -7.04
N ASN A 185 10.79 -19.98 -6.54
CA ASN A 185 11.97 -20.78 -6.87
C ASN A 185 11.84 -22.25 -6.43
N THR A 186 11.02 -22.53 -5.42
CA THR A 186 10.65 -23.89 -4.97
C THR A 186 9.96 -24.73 -6.04
N GLU A 187 9.32 -24.09 -7.02
CA GLU A 187 8.66 -24.75 -8.15
C GLU A 187 9.58 -24.80 -9.39
N ARG A 188 10.49 -23.83 -9.53
CA ARG A 188 11.40 -23.72 -10.69
C ARG A 188 12.64 -24.61 -10.56
N HIS A 189 13.19 -24.77 -9.36
CA HIS A 189 14.48 -25.41 -9.17
C HIS A 189 14.49 -26.52 -8.11
N VAL A 190 15.26 -27.57 -8.41
CA VAL A 190 15.60 -28.67 -7.51
C VAL A 190 17.11 -28.79 -7.38
N VAL A 191 17.60 -28.99 -6.15
CA VAL A 191 19.02 -29.23 -5.93
C VAL A 191 19.37 -30.68 -6.25
N TRP A 192 20.17 -30.89 -7.29
CA TRP A 192 20.70 -32.19 -7.69
C TRP A 192 22.22 -32.25 -7.48
N ASP A 193 22.66 -32.94 -6.43
CA ASP A 193 24.09 -33.16 -6.11
C ASP A 193 24.92 -31.86 -5.99
N GLY A 194 24.29 -30.78 -5.50
CA GLY A 194 24.90 -29.45 -5.35
C GLY A 194 24.60 -28.47 -6.48
N TRP A 195 23.98 -28.92 -7.57
CA TRP A 195 23.61 -28.08 -8.71
C TRP A 195 22.14 -27.68 -8.58
N ALA A 196 21.80 -26.42 -8.85
CA ALA A 196 20.42 -26.02 -9.05
C ALA A 196 20.02 -26.43 -10.48
N VAL A 197 19.01 -27.29 -10.59
CA VAL A 197 18.54 -27.83 -11.86
C VAL A 197 17.07 -27.52 -11.98
N ARG A 198 16.64 -27.10 -13.17
CA ARG A 198 15.23 -26.86 -13.47
C ARG A 198 14.40 -28.09 -13.14
N ALA A 199 13.30 -27.90 -12.42
CA ALA A 199 12.51 -28.98 -11.86
C ALA A 199 12.02 -29.98 -12.94
N GLU A 200 11.66 -29.49 -14.12
CA GLU A 200 11.21 -30.30 -15.26
C GLU A 200 12.31 -31.15 -15.89
N LEU A 201 13.57 -30.76 -15.69
CA LEU A 201 14.74 -31.47 -16.18
C LEU A 201 15.40 -32.33 -15.09
N ALA A 202 14.90 -32.24 -13.86
CA ALA A 202 15.42 -33.03 -12.75
C ALA A 202 15.06 -34.51 -12.94
N PRO A 203 16.00 -35.44 -12.70
CA PRO A 203 15.72 -36.87 -12.84
C PRO A 203 14.71 -37.32 -11.78
N GLU A 204 13.65 -38.03 -12.20
CA GLU A 204 12.62 -38.58 -11.31
C GLU A 204 13.19 -39.53 -10.24
N THR A 205 14.28 -40.23 -10.58
CA THR A 205 14.97 -41.14 -9.65
C THR A 205 16.48 -41.00 -9.73
N VAL A 206 17.15 -41.04 -8.58
CA VAL A 206 18.61 -40.95 -8.45
C VAL A 206 19.17 -42.16 -7.70
N THR A 207 20.18 -42.81 -8.27
CA THR A 207 20.90 -43.90 -7.60
C THR A 207 21.83 -43.36 -6.51
N THR A 208 21.49 -43.51 -5.23
CA THR A 208 22.29 -42.99 -4.12
C THR A 208 23.47 -43.92 -3.77
N PHE A 209 24.65 -43.35 -3.53
CA PHE A 209 25.82 -44.07 -3.04
C PHE A 209 26.75 -43.14 -2.23
N PRO A 210 27.56 -43.68 -1.28
CA PRO A 210 28.48 -42.86 -0.48
C PRO A 210 29.45 -42.06 -1.36
N GLY A 211 29.54 -40.75 -1.13
CA GLY A 211 30.41 -39.85 -1.90
C GLY A 211 29.87 -39.41 -3.26
N ARG A 212 28.62 -39.76 -3.62
CA ARG A 212 27.98 -39.33 -4.87
C ARG A 212 28.06 -37.82 -5.08
N GLU A 213 27.59 -37.04 -4.12
CA GLU A 213 27.59 -35.58 -4.21
C GLU A 213 29.01 -35.02 -4.42
N LEU A 214 30.01 -35.57 -3.71
CA LEU A 214 31.40 -35.15 -3.86
C LEU A 214 31.93 -35.43 -5.27
N LEU A 215 31.63 -36.60 -5.84
CA LEU A 215 31.98 -36.96 -7.20
C LEU A 215 31.32 -36.03 -8.22
N TYR A 216 30.01 -35.79 -8.07
CA TYR A 216 29.20 -34.99 -8.99
C TYR A 216 29.52 -33.50 -8.94
N ARG A 217 29.95 -33.00 -7.76
CA ARG A 217 30.29 -31.59 -7.56
C ARG A 217 31.76 -31.28 -7.85
N ARG A 218 32.70 -32.16 -7.48
CA ARG A 218 34.14 -31.82 -7.47
C ARG A 218 34.99 -32.54 -8.51
N SER A 219 34.50 -33.56 -9.20
CA SER A 219 35.30 -34.26 -10.21
C SER A 219 35.10 -33.67 -11.60
N HIS A 220 36.16 -33.08 -12.15
CA HIS A 220 36.22 -32.61 -13.53
C HIS A 220 36.19 -33.77 -14.52
N ALA A 221 36.84 -34.90 -14.20
CA ALA A 221 36.81 -36.08 -15.03
C ALA A 221 35.38 -36.65 -15.16
N PHE A 222 34.65 -36.69 -14.04
CA PHE A 222 33.27 -37.16 -14.04
C PHE A 222 32.32 -36.18 -14.73
N TYR A 223 32.50 -34.87 -14.54
CA TYR A 223 31.77 -33.84 -15.27
C TYR A 223 31.97 -33.95 -16.79
N ALA A 224 33.22 -34.10 -17.24
CA ALA A 224 33.54 -34.28 -18.65
C ALA A 224 32.94 -35.57 -19.23
N LEU A 225 32.95 -36.67 -18.47
CA LEU A 225 32.29 -37.92 -18.86
C LEU A 225 30.79 -37.73 -19.03
N ARG A 226 30.12 -37.04 -18.08
CA ARG A 226 28.68 -36.77 -18.17
C ARG A 226 28.33 -35.94 -19.39
N ARG A 227 29.11 -34.90 -19.66
CA ARG A 227 28.92 -34.06 -20.85
C ARG A 227 29.07 -34.89 -22.14
N LEU A 228 30.10 -35.72 -22.24
CA LEU A 228 30.29 -36.61 -23.38
C LEU A 228 29.12 -37.60 -23.57
N LEU A 229 28.58 -38.12 -22.48
CA LEU A 229 27.47 -39.08 -22.52
C LEU A 229 26.12 -38.42 -22.86
N HIS A 230 25.97 -37.11 -22.72
CA HIS A 230 24.70 -36.39 -22.82
C HIS A 230 24.74 -35.19 -23.78
N ASP A 231 25.82 -34.99 -24.54
CA ASP A 231 26.00 -33.86 -25.47
C ASP A 231 24.94 -33.84 -26.60
N ASP A 232 24.35 -35.00 -26.94
CA ASP A 232 23.32 -35.14 -28.00
C ASP A 232 21.86 -35.00 -27.49
N ALA A 233 21.63 -34.71 -26.21
CA ALA A 233 20.27 -34.61 -25.67
C ALA A 233 19.58 -33.31 -26.17
N PRO A 234 18.35 -33.38 -26.73
CA PRO A 234 17.59 -32.18 -27.05
C PRO A 234 17.41 -31.34 -25.79
N ARG A 235 17.93 -30.11 -25.79
CA ARG A 235 17.68 -29.17 -24.70
C ARG A 235 16.39 -28.43 -25.04
N PRO A 236 15.33 -28.53 -24.23
CA PRO A 236 14.15 -27.71 -24.45
C PRO A 236 14.56 -26.25 -24.37
N THR A 237 14.32 -25.51 -25.45
CA THR A 237 14.63 -24.08 -25.57
C THR A 237 13.58 -23.21 -24.87
N GLN A 238 12.45 -23.80 -24.48
CA GLN A 238 11.31 -23.16 -23.83
C GLN A 238 10.82 -24.06 -22.69
N LEU A 239 10.87 -23.56 -21.47
CA LEU A 239 10.26 -24.17 -20.28
C LEU A 239 9.33 -23.14 -19.63
N ASP A 240 8.10 -23.55 -19.33
CA ASP A 240 7.05 -22.67 -18.80
C ASP A 240 7.43 -22.04 -17.47
N SER A 241 8.25 -22.71 -16.65
CA SER A 241 8.73 -22.19 -15.36
C SER A 241 9.65 -20.98 -15.47
N GLU A 242 10.42 -20.88 -16.55
CA GLU A 242 11.52 -19.92 -16.70
C GLU A 242 11.16 -18.71 -17.55
N GLY A 243 9.92 -18.64 -18.04
CA GLY A 243 9.43 -17.53 -18.85
C GLY A 243 10.14 -17.39 -20.19
N HIS A 244 9.58 -16.55 -21.05
CA HIS A 244 10.12 -16.30 -22.38
C HIS A 244 10.19 -14.81 -22.67
N TRP A 245 11.04 -14.41 -23.63
CA TRP A 245 11.12 -13.03 -24.09
C TRP A 245 9.75 -12.50 -24.57
N GLN A 246 8.86 -13.38 -25.06
CA GLN A 246 7.49 -13.01 -25.42
C GLN A 246 6.66 -12.55 -24.23
N ASP A 247 6.91 -13.07 -23.02
CA ASP A 247 6.23 -12.63 -21.80
C ASP A 247 6.61 -11.17 -21.50
N LEU A 248 7.90 -10.83 -21.61
CA LEU A 248 8.40 -9.47 -21.39
C LEU A 248 7.88 -8.49 -22.45
N VAL A 249 7.95 -8.85 -23.74
CA VAL A 249 7.45 -7.98 -24.83
C VAL A 249 5.92 -7.83 -24.76
N GLY A 250 5.20 -8.89 -24.39
CA GLY A 250 3.75 -8.86 -24.21
C GLY A 250 3.31 -7.98 -23.04
N LEU A 251 4.03 -8.04 -21.91
CA LEU A 251 3.81 -7.15 -20.77
C LEU A 251 4.13 -5.69 -21.15
N GLY A 252 5.27 -5.43 -21.80
CA GLY A 252 5.67 -4.10 -22.23
C GLY A 252 4.68 -3.47 -23.22
N ALA A 253 4.23 -4.24 -24.23
CA ALA A 253 3.23 -3.76 -25.18
C ALA A 253 1.86 -3.47 -24.52
N THR A 254 1.48 -4.23 -23.49
CA THR A 254 0.24 -3.99 -22.75
C THR A 254 0.35 -2.73 -21.90
N ALA A 255 1.52 -2.47 -21.30
CA ALA A 255 1.81 -1.23 -20.60
C ALA A 255 1.75 -0.01 -21.54
N GLU A 256 2.37 -0.08 -22.73
CA GLU A 256 2.35 1.02 -23.71
C GLU A 256 0.95 1.35 -24.26
N ASN A 257 0.04 0.36 -24.36
CA ASN A 257 -1.30 0.56 -24.90
C ASN A 257 -2.35 0.97 -23.84
N GLY A 258 -1.96 1.08 -22.56
CA GLY A 258 -2.85 1.49 -21.47
C GLY A 258 -3.18 2.99 -21.44
N ASP A 259 -2.53 3.81 -22.27
CA ASP A 259 -2.59 5.28 -22.25
C ASP A 259 -3.85 5.91 -22.89
N ASP A 260 -4.71 5.14 -23.58
CA ASP A 260 -5.75 5.72 -24.46
C ASP A 260 -7.12 6.03 -23.79
N ASP A 261 -7.34 5.69 -22.50
CA ASP A 261 -8.65 5.83 -21.84
C ASP A 261 -8.60 6.51 -20.45
N ALA A 262 -7.93 7.65 -20.32
CA ALA A 262 -8.04 8.50 -19.12
C ALA A 262 -8.89 9.77 -19.37
N PRO A 263 -10.22 9.71 -19.18
CA PRO A 263 -11.02 10.88 -18.86
C PRO A 263 -11.29 10.96 -17.35
N ASN A 264 -11.10 12.17 -16.80
CA ASN A 264 -11.55 12.63 -15.48
C ASN A 264 -12.79 11.90 -14.94
N ALA A 265 -12.65 11.37 -13.72
CA ALA A 265 -13.60 10.60 -12.90
C ALA A 265 -13.74 9.10 -13.27
N ASP A 266 -13.23 8.23 -12.39
CA ASP A 266 -13.40 6.77 -12.41
C ASP A 266 -14.88 6.38 -12.68
N PRO A 267 -15.20 5.86 -13.88
CA PRO A 267 -16.56 5.49 -14.25
C PRO A 267 -17.17 4.43 -13.33
N ASP A 268 -16.34 3.56 -12.74
CA ASP A 268 -16.79 2.50 -11.85
C ASP A 268 -17.22 3.06 -10.50
N LEU A 269 -16.52 4.08 -9.96
CA LEU A 269 -16.94 4.79 -8.74
C LEU A 269 -18.29 5.48 -8.91
N ARG A 270 -18.54 6.11 -10.07
CA ARG A 270 -19.83 6.77 -10.35
C ARG A 270 -20.97 5.75 -10.40
N VAL A 271 -20.76 4.61 -11.04
CA VAL A 271 -21.79 3.55 -11.14
C VAL A 271 -22.01 2.89 -9.77
N GLU A 272 -20.95 2.63 -9.01
CA GLU A 272 -21.04 2.12 -7.64
C GLU A 272 -21.82 3.08 -6.73
N ARG A 273 -21.56 4.39 -6.86
CA ARG A 273 -22.30 5.43 -6.13
C ARG A 273 -23.78 5.43 -6.44
N LEU A 274 -24.16 5.40 -7.71
CA LEU A 274 -25.57 5.35 -8.13
C LEU A 274 -26.28 4.10 -7.57
N ARG A 275 -25.58 2.95 -7.53
CA ARG A 275 -26.12 1.72 -6.93
C ARG A 275 -26.33 1.85 -5.43
N LEU A 276 -25.38 2.45 -4.70
CA LEU A 276 -25.49 2.65 -3.25
C LEU A 276 -26.54 3.70 -2.89
N ASP A 277 -26.67 4.76 -3.67
CA ASP A 277 -27.73 5.77 -3.48
C ASP A 277 -29.11 5.12 -3.65
N GLN A 278 -29.32 4.28 -4.67
CA GLN A 278 -30.55 3.50 -4.82
C GLN A 278 -30.77 2.51 -3.66
N ALA A 279 -29.73 1.78 -3.26
CA ALA A 279 -29.82 0.83 -2.14
C ALA A 279 -30.16 1.52 -0.82
N THR A 280 -29.74 2.78 -0.64
CA THR A 280 -30.06 3.58 0.55
C THR A 280 -31.56 3.87 0.60
N VAL A 281 -32.12 4.35 -0.52
CA VAL A 281 -33.56 4.60 -0.66
C VAL A 281 -34.37 3.32 -0.40
N ASP A 282 -33.96 2.19 -0.98
CA ASP A 282 -34.66 0.92 -0.82
C ASP A 282 -34.61 0.40 0.63
N ALA A 283 -33.45 0.53 1.28
CA ALA A 283 -33.26 0.10 2.66
C ALA A 283 -34.05 0.96 3.65
N ASP A 284 -34.10 2.28 3.41
CA ASP A 284 -34.94 3.19 4.16
C ASP A 284 -36.41 2.81 3.99
N GLU A 285 -36.91 2.70 2.76
CA GLU A 285 -38.32 2.40 2.45
C GLU A 285 -38.80 1.12 3.14
N ALA A 286 -37.97 0.08 3.16
CA ALA A 286 -38.27 -1.17 3.86
C ALA A 286 -38.49 -1.00 5.37
N VAL A 287 -37.82 -0.04 6.01
CA VAL A 287 -38.05 0.29 7.42
C VAL A 287 -39.38 1.01 7.60
N ASP A 288 -39.65 2.05 6.82
CA ASP A 288 -40.84 2.88 7.10
C ASP A 288 -42.14 2.21 6.67
N GLU A 289 -42.13 1.32 5.67
CA GLU A 289 -43.30 0.49 5.37
C GLU A 289 -43.78 -0.27 6.64
N ARG A 290 -42.83 -0.73 7.46
CA ARG A 290 -43.14 -1.39 8.75
C ARG A 290 -43.62 -0.40 9.80
N LEU A 291 -43.03 0.79 9.86
CA LEU A 291 -43.42 1.81 10.83
C LEU A 291 -44.81 2.39 10.53
N ARG A 292 -45.12 2.70 9.25
CA ARG A 292 -46.45 3.14 8.81
C ARG A 292 -47.53 2.13 9.19
N ALA A 293 -47.28 0.83 8.94
CA ALA A 293 -48.21 -0.23 9.35
C ALA A 293 -48.39 -0.32 10.88
N ALA A 294 -47.31 -0.16 11.64
CA ALA A 294 -47.33 -0.19 13.10
C ALA A 294 -48.09 1.00 13.71
N GLU A 295 -47.90 2.20 13.17
CA GLU A 295 -48.59 3.41 13.61
C GLU A 295 -50.09 3.33 13.30
N LEU A 296 -50.47 2.76 12.15
CA LEU A 296 -51.87 2.60 11.71
C LEU A 296 -52.64 1.75 12.71
N ALA A 297 -51.99 0.69 13.18
CA ALA A 297 -52.54 -0.22 14.18
C ALA A 297 -52.70 0.43 15.57
N GLN A 298 -51.90 1.44 15.94
CA GLN A 298 -51.95 2.10 17.25
C GLN A 298 -52.96 3.24 17.35
N ARG A 299 -53.06 4.12 16.34
CA ARG A 299 -53.85 5.36 16.44
C ARG A 299 -55.23 5.30 15.77
N GLY A 300 -55.43 4.35 14.85
CA GLY A 300 -56.64 4.28 14.03
C GLY A 300 -56.75 5.45 13.02
N ALA A 301 -57.51 5.25 11.94
CA ALA A 301 -57.60 6.14 10.77
C ALA A 301 -58.34 7.48 11.01
N ARG A 302 -58.21 8.14 12.17
CA ARG A 302 -58.94 9.37 12.53
C ARG A 302 -58.07 10.59 12.85
N ASP A 303 -56.76 10.51 12.70
CA ASP A 303 -55.82 11.63 12.90
C ASP A 303 -55.22 12.00 11.54
N ASP A 304 -55.61 13.13 10.95
CA ASP A 304 -55.22 13.60 9.60
C ASP A 304 -53.74 14.07 9.52
N ARG A 305 -52.87 13.50 10.36
CA ARG A 305 -51.41 13.75 10.37
C ARG A 305 -50.63 12.43 10.31
N PHE A 306 -51.33 11.36 9.94
CA PHE A 306 -50.96 9.99 10.19
C PHE A 306 -49.72 9.51 9.41
N TYR A 307 -49.57 9.92 8.14
CA TYR A 307 -48.41 9.61 7.31
C TYR A 307 -47.28 10.66 7.43
N LEU A 308 -47.66 11.86 7.86
CA LEU A 308 -46.82 13.05 7.82
C LEU A 308 -45.55 12.90 8.67
N ASP A 309 -45.64 12.41 9.92
CA ASP A 309 -44.47 12.29 10.81
C ASP A 309 -43.49 11.16 10.40
N VAL A 310 -43.91 10.13 9.67
CA VAL A 310 -43.00 9.08 9.16
C VAL A 310 -42.32 9.55 7.89
N ASP A 311 -43.08 10.14 6.97
CA ASP A 311 -42.55 10.62 5.69
C ASP A 311 -41.67 11.88 5.87
N LEU A 312 -42.01 12.77 6.83
CA LEU A 312 -41.17 13.92 7.22
C LEU A 312 -39.84 13.51 7.84
N ALA A 313 -39.72 12.32 8.42
CA ALA A 313 -38.49 11.90 9.08
C ALA A 313 -37.33 11.75 8.09
N ARG A 314 -37.63 11.73 6.78
CA ARG A 314 -36.67 11.66 5.67
C ARG A 314 -36.72 12.88 4.75
N GLY A 315 -37.58 13.85 5.05
CA GLY A 315 -37.70 15.04 4.22
C GLY A 315 -36.45 15.92 4.34
N HIS A 316 -36.14 16.64 3.28
CA HIS A 316 -35.18 17.74 3.30
C HIS A 316 -35.91 19.03 3.72
N PRO A 317 -35.29 19.89 4.54
CA PRO A 317 -35.78 21.23 4.78
C PRO A 317 -36.04 21.97 3.45
N GLY A 318 -37.30 22.35 3.20
CA GLY A 318 -37.73 22.95 1.92
C GLY A 318 -38.68 22.09 1.10
N ASP A 319 -38.68 20.76 1.31
CA ASP A 319 -39.59 19.82 0.64
C ASP A 319 -41.05 20.19 0.88
N ILE A 320 -41.88 20.11 -0.16
CA ILE A 320 -43.31 20.34 -0.06
C ILE A 320 -44.01 18.98 0.03
N LEU A 321 -44.67 18.71 1.15
CA LEU A 321 -45.43 17.48 1.36
C LEU A 321 -46.93 17.77 1.19
N GLY A 322 -47.58 16.97 0.34
CA GLY A 322 -49.03 16.95 0.15
C GLY A 322 -49.62 15.62 0.62
N GLU A 323 -50.76 15.65 1.31
CA GLU A 323 -51.53 14.45 1.61
C GLU A 323 -52.31 14.00 0.36
N GLU A 324 -51.98 12.83 -0.20
CA GLU A 324 -52.71 12.24 -1.33
C GLU A 324 -54.14 11.76 -0.94
N ALA A 325 -54.52 11.84 0.34
CA ALA A 325 -55.71 11.17 0.88
C ALA A 325 -56.92 12.07 1.23
N ALA A 326 -56.87 13.39 1.03
CA ALA A 326 -57.99 14.29 1.38
C ALA A 326 -58.23 15.41 0.36
N GLU A 327 -59.49 15.63 -0.04
CA GLU A 327 -59.91 16.71 -0.96
C GLU A 327 -59.67 18.14 -0.40
N GLU A 328 -59.20 18.28 0.86
CA GLU A 328 -58.84 19.56 1.51
C GLU A 328 -57.34 19.65 1.90
N ALA A 329 -56.49 18.72 1.49
CA ALA A 329 -55.07 18.71 1.84
C ALA A 329 -54.33 19.94 1.30
N ARG A 330 -53.61 20.67 2.17
CA ARG A 330 -52.77 21.82 1.81
C ARG A 330 -51.29 21.46 1.98
N GLU A 331 -50.48 21.89 1.02
CA GLU A 331 -49.03 21.72 0.96
C GLU A 331 -48.32 22.32 2.19
N ILE A 332 -47.52 21.50 2.90
CA ILE A 332 -46.71 21.94 4.05
C ILE A 332 -45.23 21.87 3.65
N ALA A 333 -44.48 22.96 3.86
CA ALA A 333 -43.04 22.94 3.74
C ALA A 333 -42.39 22.22 4.93
N ALA A 334 -41.59 21.18 4.67
CA ALA A 334 -40.76 20.53 5.67
C ALA A 334 -39.73 21.53 6.20
N THR A 335 -39.69 21.69 7.52
CA THR A 335 -38.67 22.51 8.21
C THR A 335 -37.79 21.62 9.06
N ALA A 336 -36.56 22.05 9.34
CA ALA A 336 -35.63 21.31 10.21
C ALA A 336 -36.27 20.93 11.57
N ALA A 337 -37.08 21.83 12.14
CA ALA A 337 -37.80 21.57 13.39
C ALA A 337 -38.87 20.48 13.26
N LEU A 338 -39.60 20.43 12.14
CA LEU A 338 -40.59 19.39 11.86
C LEU A 338 -39.91 18.04 11.61
N ILE A 339 -38.81 18.03 10.84
CA ILE A 339 -38.01 16.82 10.57
C ILE A 339 -37.44 16.25 11.87
N ARG A 340 -36.83 17.07 12.74
CA ARG A 340 -36.34 16.60 14.06
C ARG A 340 -37.43 15.98 14.92
N ARG A 341 -38.64 16.54 14.88
CA ARG A 341 -39.79 15.97 15.58
C ARG A 341 -40.19 14.61 14.99
N ALA A 342 -40.27 14.54 13.66
CA ALA A 342 -40.58 13.34 12.91
C ALA A 342 -39.55 12.22 13.17
N VAL A 343 -38.25 12.53 13.19
CA VAL A 343 -37.20 11.55 13.49
C VAL A 343 -37.27 11.03 14.92
N ARG A 344 -37.53 11.89 15.92
CA ARG A 344 -37.78 11.41 17.30
C ARG A 344 -38.94 10.43 17.33
N ARG A 345 -40.03 10.73 16.62
CA ARG A 345 -41.19 9.85 16.53
C ARG A 345 -40.84 8.53 15.86
N ARG A 346 -40.10 8.57 14.74
CA ARG A 346 -39.60 7.38 14.05
C ARG A 346 -38.75 6.49 14.98
N ALA A 347 -37.85 7.10 15.76
CA ALA A 347 -37.03 6.39 16.74
C ALA A 347 -37.87 5.71 17.84
N GLU A 348 -38.88 6.41 18.40
CA GLU A 348 -39.81 5.82 19.37
C GLU A 348 -40.54 4.59 18.81
N LEU A 349 -40.96 4.64 17.54
CA LEU A 349 -41.63 3.52 16.87
C LEU A 349 -40.71 2.33 16.65
N ILE A 350 -39.45 2.59 16.25
CA ILE A 350 -38.42 1.56 16.11
C ILE A 350 -38.17 0.90 17.47
N ASP A 351 -37.94 1.68 18.52
CA ASP A 351 -37.63 1.15 19.85
C ASP A 351 -38.80 0.38 20.46
N ALA A 352 -40.04 0.83 20.22
CA ALA A 352 -41.25 0.11 20.65
C ALA A 352 -41.42 -1.26 19.97
N ARG A 353 -40.71 -1.53 18.87
CA ARG A 353 -40.82 -2.76 18.08
C ARG A 353 -39.54 -3.59 18.06
N ARG A 354 -38.45 -3.06 18.61
CA ARG A 354 -37.15 -3.72 18.66
C ARG A 354 -37.27 -5.04 19.42
N GLY A 355 -36.76 -6.12 18.84
CA GLY A 355 -36.93 -7.48 19.37
C GLY A 355 -38.32 -8.12 19.22
N GLU A 356 -39.35 -7.39 18.77
CA GLU A 356 -40.69 -7.92 18.49
C GLU A 356 -40.92 -8.20 16.99
N ASP A 357 -40.42 -7.34 16.10
CA ASP A 357 -40.56 -7.47 14.64
C ASP A 357 -39.24 -7.92 13.98
N PRO A 358 -39.08 -9.22 13.63
CA PRO A 358 -37.86 -9.73 13.01
C PRO A 358 -37.62 -9.21 11.58
N VAL A 359 -38.64 -8.69 10.91
CA VAL A 359 -38.52 -8.10 9.57
C VAL A 359 -38.00 -6.68 9.67
N LEU A 360 -38.51 -5.88 10.61
CA LEU A 360 -37.96 -4.56 10.93
C LEU A 360 -36.47 -4.67 11.31
N GLU A 361 -36.11 -5.63 12.15
CA GLU A 361 -34.72 -5.91 12.52
C GLU A 361 -33.82 -6.27 11.33
N ARG A 362 -34.35 -6.99 10.32
CA ARG A 362 -33.61 -7.26 9.08
C ARG A 362 -33.45 -6.00 8.24
N ALA A 363 -34.51 -5.19 8.11
CA ALA A 363 -34.46 -3.94 7.36
C ALA A 363 -33.44 -2.96 7.98
N LEU A 364 -33.42 -2.82 9.31
CA LEU A 364 -32.43 -2.02 10.03
C LEU A 364 -30.99 -2.50 9.79
N ARG A 365 -30.74 -3.81 9.83
CA ARG A 365 -29.41 -4.35 9.48
C ARG A 365 -29.00 -4.05 8.04
N THR A 366 -29.92 -4.14 7.08
CA THR A 366 -29.63 -3.77 5.70
C THR A 366 -29.32 -2.27 5.58
N GLN A 367 -30.10 -1.42 6.24
CA GLN A 367 -29.88 0.02 6.30
C GLN A 367 -28.49 0.36 6.86
N ASP A 368 -28.08 -0.29 7.96
CA ASP A 368 -26.74 -0.13 8.53
C ASP A 368 -25.64 -0.57 7.54
N GLN A 369 -25.81 -1.72 6.87
CA GLN A 369 -24.84 -2.21 5.88
C GLN A 369 -24.64 -1.26 4.69
N VAL A 370 -25.74 -0.73 4.15
CA VAL A 370 -25.68 0.21 3.02
C VAL A 370 -25.04 1.53 3.46
N ARG A 371 -25.35 2.02 4.67
CA ARG A 371 -24.70 3.21 5.24
C ARG A 371 -23.18 3.02 5.37
N ASP A 372 -22.74 1.88 5.88
CA ASP A 372 -21.31 1.56 6.01
C ASP A 372 -20.60 1.49 4.65
N GLN A 373 -21.25 0.93 3.63
CA GLN A 373 -20.72 0.90 2.25
C GLN A 373 -20.60 2.30 1.65
N ARG A 374 -21.63 3.14 1.84
CA ARG A 374 -21.64 4.52 1.36
C ARG A 374 -20.54 5.35 2.01
N GLU A 375 -20.30 5.16 3.31
CA GLU A 375 -19.21 5.83 4.03
C GLU A 375 -17.83 5.43 3.47
N ARG A 376 -17.59 4.14 3.24
CA ARG A 376 -16.33 3.67 2.63
C ARG A 376 -16.11 4.29 1.25
N LEU A 377 -17.16 4.41 0.44
CA LEU A 377 -17.08 5.03 -0.88
C LEU A 377 -16.77 6.53 -0.81
N ARG A 378 -17.30 7.26 0.18
CA ARG A 378 -16.97 8.68 0.42
C ARG A 378 -15.50 8.86 0.78
N LEU A 379 -14.95 8.00 1.63
CA LEU A 379 -13.55 8.07 2.04
C LEU A 379 -12.57 7.78 0.88
N ARG A 380 -12.97 6.96 -0.10
CA ARG A 380 -12.17 6.70 -1.33
C ARG A 380 -12.16 7.88 -2.31
N ALA A 381 -13.11 8.80 -2.21
CA ALA A 381 -13.24 9.92 -3.16
C ALA A 381 -12.16 11.01 -2.97
N PHE A 382 -11.43 10.97 -1.86
CA PHE A 382 -10.28 11.83 -1.59
C PHE A 382 -8.94 11.16 -1.96
N THR A 383 -8.98 10.00 -2.60
CA THR A 383 -7.80 9.40 -3.22
C THR A 383 -7.58 10.11 -4.56
N PRO A 384 -6.44 10.77 -4.79
CA PRO A 384 -6.11 11.29 -6.11
C PRO A 384 -6.25 10.19 -7.15
N ALA A 385 -6.78 10.51 -8.33
CA ALA A 385 -6.69 9.60 -9.46
C ALA A 385 -5.21 9.34 -9.74
N ASP A 386 -4.83 8.07 -9.74
CA ASP A 386 -3.47 7.67 -10.07
C ASP A 386 -3.40 7.40 -11.57
N ASP A 387 -3.00 8.40 -12.34
CA ASP A 387 -2.93 8.33 -13.80
C ASP A 387 -1.75 7.47 -14.30
N ARG A 388 -1.00 6.82 -13.41
CA ARG A 388 0.14 5.96 -13.76
C ARG A 388 -0.34 4.55 -14.10
N VAL A 389 0.37 3.90 -15.02
CA VAL A 389 0.28 2.44 -15.18
C VAL A 389 1.11 1.79 -14.06
N PRO A 390 0.50 1.03 -13.14
CA PRO A 390 1.25 0.38 -12.07
C PRO A 390 2.07 -0.79 -12.61
N SER A 391 3.29 -0.94 -12.12
CA SER A 391 4.12 -2.11 -12.38
C SER A 391 3.44 -3.39 -11.89
N THR A 392 3.63 -4.51 -12.59
CA THR A 392 3.21 -5.83 -12.11
C THR A 392 3.86 -6.21 -10.77
N LEU A 393 4.99 -5.58 -10.43
CA LEU A 393 5.73 -5.79 -9.18
C LEU A 393 5.31 -4.81 -8.06
N GLU A 394 4.35 -3.90 -8.28
CA GLU A 394 4.01 -2.88 -7.28
C GLU A 394 3.60 -3.49 -5.92
N ALA A 395 2.80 -4.57 -5.93
CA ALA A 395 2.40 -5.25 -4.71
C ALA A 395 3.59 -5.82 -3.93
N ARG A 396 4.60 -6.33 -4.65
CA ARG A 396 5.84 -6.85 -4.05
C ARG A 396 6.65 -5.72 -3.42
N ILE A 397 6.85 -4.62 -4.15
CA ILE A 397 7.64 -3.47 -3.69
C ILE A 397 6.95 -2.83 -2.48
N ARG A 398 5.63 -2.72 -2.48
CA ARG A 398 4.85 -2.26 -1.33
C ARG A 398 5.09 -3.13 -0.09
N SER A 399 5.05 -4.45 -0.22
CA SER A 399 5.35 -5.39 0.88
C SER A 399 6.77 -5.18 1.43
N VAL A 400 7.76 -5.05 0.54
CA VAL A 400 9.16 -4.82 0.94
C VAL A 400 9.34 -3.45 1.60
N GLN A 401 8.67 -2.41 1.10
CA GLN A 401 8.69 -1.06 1.67
C GLN A 401 8.08 -1.04 3.08
N GLU A 402 6.95 -1.72 3.28
CA GLU A 402 6.34 -1.88 4.60
C GLU A 402 7.27 -2.61 5.58
N LEU A 403 7.97 -3.66 5.11
CA LEU A 403 8.99 -4.35 5.90
C LEU A 403 10.17 -3.45 6.26
N CYS A 404 10.67 -2.64 5.32
CA CYS A 404 11.77 -1.71 5.57
C CYS A 404 11.34 -0.62 6.57
N ALA A 405 10.16 -0.02 6.37
CA ALA A 405 9.62 1.01 7.27
C ALA A 405 9.38 0.49 8.69
N ALA A 406 8.95 -0.77 8.85
CA ALA A 406 8.77 -1.39 10.17
C ALA A 406 10.09 -1.64 10.93
N HIS A 407 11.23 -1.54 10.25
CA HIS A 407 12.57 -1.78 10.78
C HIS A 407 13.48 -0.54 10.68
N ASP A 408 12.91 0.65 10.48
CA ASP A 408 13.65 1.90 10.31
C ASP A 408 14.72 1.85 9.20
N ALA A 409 14.45 1.09 8.14
CA ALA A 409 15.32 0.96 6.96
C ALA A 409 14.73 1.69 5.74
N GLU A 410 15.59 2.28 4.93
CA GLU A 410 15.21 2.85 3.64
C GLU A 410 15.23 1.79 2.52
N LEU A 411 14.32 1.90 1.55
CA LEU A 411 14.31 1.07 0.34
C LEU A 411 14.77 1.86 -0.88
N LEU A 412 15.72 1.30 -1.63
CA LEU A 412 16.14 1.74 -2.96
C LEU A 412 15.87 0.61 -3.96
N VAL A 413 14.96 0.83 -4.91
CA VAL A 413 14.65 -0.10 -6.00
C VAL A 413 15.50 0.23 -7.22
N VAL A 414 16.20 -0.76 -7.76
CA VAL A 414 17.04 -0.59 -8.96
C VAL A 414 16.42 -1.36 -10.11
N ALA A 415 15.99 -0.64 -11.15
CA ALA A 415 15.51 -1.24 -12.38
C ALA A 415 16.74 -1.60 -13.25
N LEU A 416 17.10 -2.88 -13.28
CA LEU A 416 18.25 -3.38 -14.03
C LEU A 416 17.80 -3.85 -15.43
N PRO A 417 18.24 -3.19 -16.51
CA PRO A 417 17.81 -3.50 -17.87
C PRO A 417 18.48 -4.76 -18.42
N LEU A 418 17.91 -5.28 -19.52
CA LEU A 418 18.63 -6.22 -20.39
C LEU A 418 19.81 -5.54 -21.07
N ASP A 419 20.89 -6.28 -21.26
CA ASP A 419 22.08 -5.86 -21.99
C ASP A 419 21.78 -5.33 -23.41
N VAL A 420 20.91 -6.01 -24.14
CA VAL A 420 20.47 -5.60 -25.49
C VAL A 420 19.62 -4.32 -25.50
N VAL A 421 19.02 -3.94 -24.36
CA VAL A 421 18.32 -2.65 -24.18
C VAL A 421 19.31 -1.53 -23.84
N VAL A 422 20.41 -1.87 -23.16
CA VAL A 422 21.53 -0.96 -22.90
C VAL A 422 22.25 -0.60 -24.20
N ASP A 423 22.69 -1.61 -24.95
CA ASP A 423 23.33 -1.47 -26.27
C ASP A 423 22.85 -2.58 -27.23
N PRO A 424 22.14 -2.24 -28.33
CA PRO A 424 21.73 -3.20 -29.36
C PRO A 424 22.89 -3.99 -29.98
N GLY A 425 24.13 -3.50 -29.89
CA GLY A 425 25.34 -4.22 -30.31
C GLY A 425 25.55 -5.55 -29.57
N GLU A 426 25.02 -5.69 -28.35
CA GLU A 426 25.13 -6.90 -27.55
C GLU A 426 24.47 -8.12 -28.20
N TRP A 427 23.50 -7.92 -29.11
CA TRP A 427 22.93 -9.02 -29.91
C TRP A 427 23.98 -9.83 -30.66
N ALA A 428 25.13 -9.23 -31.00
CA ALA A 428 26.20 -9.91 -31.72
C ALA A 428 26.75 -11.14 -30.95
N LYS A 429 26.60 -11.21 -29.63
CA LYS A 429 27.12 -12.32 -28.81
C LYS A 429 26.16 -13.52 -28.70
N TYR A 430 24.90 -13.39 -29.14
CA TYR A 430 23.85 -14.38 -28.87
C TYR A 430 23.60 -15.42 -29.98
N GLU A 431 24.31 -15.39 -31.10
CA GLU A 431 24.09 -16.32 -32.24
C GLU A 431 22.60 -16.47 -32.65
N ALA A 432 21.78 -15.45 -32.37
CA ALA A 432 20.34 -15.41 -32.58
C ALA A 432 19.95 -14.15 -33.39
N GLU A 433 18.80 -14.19 -34.06
CA GLU A 433 18.28 -13.00 -34.74
C GLU A 433 17.88 -11.93 -33.71
N PRO A 434 18.32 -10.66 -33.88
CA PRO A 434 17.93 -9.58 -32.99
C PRO A 434 16.42 -9.39 -32.93
N ILE A 435 15.90 -9.23 -31.71
CA ILE A 435 14.49 -8.94 -31.45
C ILE A 435 14.39 -7.48 -31.00
N ASP A 436 13.32 -6.80 -31.42
CA ASP A 436 13.01 -5.46 -30.91
C ASP A 436 12.53 -5.56 -29.46
N MET A 437 13.36 -5.04 -28.55
CA MET A 437 13.10 -5.03 -27.12
C MET A 437 12.66 -3.65 -26.62
N GLU A 438 12.47 -2.66 -27.51
CA GLU A 438 12.08 -1.30 -27.10
C GLU A 438 10.80 -1.26 -26.24
N PRO A 439 9.73 -2.04 -26.52
CA PRO A 439 8.51 -2.03 -25.69
C PRO A 439 8.74 -2.42 -24.22
N THR A 440 9.85 -3.12 -23.92
CA THR A 440 10.17 -3.52 -22.55
C THR A 440 10.67 -2.35 -21.69
N ARG A 441 10.99 -1.19 -22.27
CA ARG A 441 11.34 0.02 -21.51
C ARG A 441 10.19 0.57 -20.66
N ALA A 442 8.95 0.36 -21.09
CA ALA A 442 7.77 0.71 -20.29
C ALA A 442 7.81 0.02 -18.92
N LEU A 443 8.23 -1.25 -18.87
CA LEU A 443 8.34 -2.01 -17.62
C LEU A 443 9.32 -1.39 -16.62
N LEU A 444 10.42 -0.79 -17.09
CA LEU A 444 11.39 -0.09 -16.25
C LEU A 444 10.80 1.22 -15.72
N THR A 445 10.12 1.97 -16.58
CA THR A 445 9.44 3.23 -16.22
C THR A 445 8.35 2.99 -15.18
N ASP A 446 7.48 1.99 -15.41
CA ASP A 446 6.39 1.63 -14.50
C ASP A 446 6.94 1.16 -13.15
N LEU A 447 8.02 0.37 -13.16
CA LEU A 447 8.70 -0.09 -11.95
C LEU A 447 9.21 1.08 -11.10
N VAL A 448 9.91 2.04 -11.71
CA VAL A 448 10.41 3.24 -11.02
C VAL A 448 9.24 4.09 -10.52
N GLY A 449 8.20 4.28 -11.33
CA GLY A 449 6.99 5.02 -10.95
C GLY A 449 6.26 4.39 -9.76
N SER A 450 6.05 3.07 -9.78
CA SER A 450 5.43 2.33 -8.68
C SER A 450 6.27 2.34 -7.40
N ALA A 451 7.60 2.25 -7.52
CA ALA A 451 8.49 2.38 -6.37
C ALA A 451 8.38 3.77 -5.71
N HIS A 452 8.38 4.84 -6.50
CA HIS A 452 8.16 6.20 -5.98
C HIS A 452 6.78 6.37 -5.36
N HIS A 453 5.73 5.81 -5.97
CA HIS A 453 4.37 5.86 -5.42
C HIS A 453 4.25 5.21 -4.04
N VAL A 454 4.97 4.11 -3.79
CA VAL A 454 4.99 3.49 -2.45
C VAL A 454 5.97 4.17 -1.48
N GLY A 455 6.65 5.23 -1.91
CA GLY A 455 7.59 6.01 -1.08
C GLY A 455 9.01 5.44 -1.01
N ALA A 456 9.42 4.62 -1.99
CA ALA A 456 10.79 4.12 -2.12
C ALA A 456 11.61 4.95 -3.11
N ARG A 457 12.92 5.04 -2.90
CA ARG A 457 13.84 5.57 -3.93
C ARG A 457 13.88 4.58 -5.09
N ALA A 458 14.04 5.08 -6.31
CA ALA A 458 14.23 4.22 -7.46
C ALA A 458 14.96 4.90 -8.61
N PHE A 459 15.66 4.12 -9.43
CA PHE A 459 16.22 4.59 -10.69
C PHE A 459 16.36 3.47 -11.73
N ASP A 460 16.44 3.87 -13.00
CA ASP A 460 16.77 3.00 -14.14
C ASP A 460 18.29 3.01 -14.40
N ALA A 461 18.92 1.83 -14.30
CA ALA A 461 20.36 1.65 -14.47
C ALA A 461 20.84 1.72 -15.94
N THR A 462 19.94 1.84 -16.92
CA THR A 462 20.25 1.87 -18.36
C THR A 462 21.29 2.92 -18.71
N GLY A 463 21.17 4.14 -18.18
CA GLY A 463 22.13 5.21 -18.45
C GLY A 463 23.53 4.91 -17.95
N ALA A 464 23.64 4.35 -16.74
CA ALA A 464 24.92 4.02 -16.10
C ALA A 464 25.63 2.87 -16.83
N LEU A 465 24.91 1.81 -17.17
CA LEU A 465 25.46 0.66 -17.89
C LEU A 465 25.84 1.02 -19.32
N ARG A 466 25.07 1.90 -19.99
CA ARG A 466 25.42 2.39 -21.34
C ARG A 466 26.72 3.19 -21.33
N ALA A 467 26.95 4.00 -20.29
CA ALA A 467 28.21 4.72 -20.12
C ALA A 467 29.41 3.76 -19.88
N ALA A 468 29.15 2.55 -19.40
CA ALA A 468 30.14 1.51 -19.20
C ALA A 468 30.40 0.66 -20.47
N GLU A 469 29.69 0.87 -21.58
CA GLU A 469 30.00 0.19 -22.84
C GLU A 469 31.18 0.85 -23.60
N PRO A 470 31.99 0.09 -24.38
CA PRO A 470 31.93 -1.36 -24.55
C PRO A 470 32.47 -2.12 -23.32
N GLY A 471 31.96 -3.32 -23.09
CA GLY A 471 32.43 -4.29 -22.10
C GLY A 471 31.75 -4.22 -20.74
N ALA A 472 30.51 -3.72 -20.66
CA ALA A 472 29.75 -3.78 -19.41
C ALA A 472 29.25 -5.20 -19.10
N PHE A 473 29.06 -6.05 -20.14
CA PHE A 473 28.58 -7.43 -20.01
C PHE A 473 29.59 -8.49 -20.50
N LEU A 474 29.43 -9.72 -20.01
CA LEU A 474 30.27 -10.86 -20.36
C LEU A 474 30.03 -11.33 -21.81
N ASP A 475 31.02 -12.01 -22.39
CA ASP A 475 30.88 -12.58 -23.74
C ASP A 475 29.96 -13.80 -23.73
N GLY A 476 28.95 -13.77 -24.62
CA GLY A 476 27.93 -14.79 -24.76
C GLY A 476 26.95 -14.91 -23.59
N ASP A 477 26.86 -13.89 -22.72
CA ASP A 477 26.09 -13.92 -21.48
C ASP A 477 25.64 -12.51 -21.02
N LEU A 478 24.47 -12.41 -20.39
CA LEU A 478 23.88 -11.14 -19.96
C LEU A 478 24.42 -10.62 -18.61
N HIS A 479 25.25 -11.40 -17.91
CA HIS A 479 25.85 -10.99 -16.64
C HIS A 479 26.88 -9.87 -16.83
N MET A 480 26.87 -8.92 -15.90
CA MET A 480 27.81 -7.81 -15.92
C MET A 480 29.25 -8.26 -15.66
N THR A 481 30.21 -7.65 -16.37
CA THR A 481 31.64 -7.73 -16.05
C THR A 481 31.97 -6.92 -14.79
N ALA A 482 33.23 -6.97 -14.33
CA ALA A 482 33.70 -6.09 -13.25
C ALA A 482 33.45 -4.60 -13.56
N LYS A 483 33.51 -4.21 -14.84
CA LYS A 483 33.22 -2.84 -15.30
C LYS A 483 31.72 -2.50 -15.14
N GLY A 484 30.83 -3.40 -15.54
CA GLY A 484 29.39 -3.23 -15.36
C GLY A 484 28.97 -3.22 -13.89
N GLN A 485 29.51 -4.14 -13.09
CA GLN A 485 29.30 -4.22 -11.64
C GLN A 485 29.73 -2.92 -10.94
N ARG A 486 30.89 -2.35 -11.32
CA ARG A 486 31.35 -1.06 -10.84
C ARG A 486 30.42 0.09 -11.24
N ALA A 487 30.00 0.15 -12.50
CA ALA A 487 29.11 1.21 -12.98
C ALA A 487 27.75 1.19 -12.26
N LEU A 488 27.20 0.00 -11.98
CA LEU A 488 26.00 -0.14 -11.17
C LEU A 488 26.24 0.32 -9.73
N ALA A 489 27.37 -0.05 -9.12
CA ALA A 489 27.71 0.40 -7.77
C ALA A 489 27.81 1.93 -7.67
N GLU A 490 28.40 2.60 -8.67
CA GLU A 490 28.49 4.06 -8.74
C GLU A 490 27.11 4.72 -8.90
N ALA A 491 26.22 4.14 -9.70
CA ALA A 491 24.84 4.63 -9.84
C ALA A 491 24.04 4.46 -8.53
N VAL A 492 24.18 3.31 -7.85
CA VAL A 492 23.57 3.08 -6.54
C VAL A 492 24.11 4.09 -5.53
N ALA A 493 25.43 4.30 -5.45
CA ALA A 493 26.02 5.28 -4.54
C ALA A 493 25.47 6.69 -4.79
N ALA A 494 25.36 7.11 -6.05
CA ALA A 494 24.78 8.40 -6.39
C ALA A 494 23.31 8.53 -5.95
N ALA A 495 22.48 7.50 -6.17
CA ALA A 495 21.08 7.49 -5.74
C ALA A 495 20.92 7.49 -4.20
N LEU A 496 21.90 6.97 -3.46
CA LEU A 496 21.91 7.03 -2.00
C LEU A 496 22.27 8.43 -1.46
N ASP A 497 23.01 9.23 -2.23
CA ASP A 497 23.35 10.61 -1.87
C ASP A 497 22.22 11.62 -2.16
N GLU A 498 21.25 11.26 -3.01
CA GLU A 498 20.06 12.06 -3.23
C GLU A 498 19.15 12.06 -1.99
N ALA A 499 18.29 13.07 -1.83
CA ALA A 499 17.25 13.00 -0.80
C ALA A 499 16.28 11.85 -1.18
N PRO A 500 15.74 11.09 -0.20
CA PRO A 500 14.67 10.14 -0.51
C PRO A 500 13.50 10.90 -1.16
N PRO A 501 12.62 10.28 -1.96
CA PRO A 501 11.44 10.97 -2.46
C PRO A 501 10.51 11.34 -1.30
N LEU A 502 9.78 12.44 -1.45
CA LEU A 502 8.80 12.91 -0.47
C LEU A 502 7.76 11.80 -0.19
N ARG A 503 7.64 11.41 1.07
CA ARG A 503 6.64 10.40 1.47
C ARG A 503 5.24 11.01 1.50
N ALA A 504 4.48 10.80 0.44
CA ALA A 504 3.09 11.23 0.39
C ALA A 504 2.24 10.50 1.46
N PRO A 505 1.37 11.21 2.18
CA PRO A 505 0.37 10.59 3.04
C PRO A 505 -0.54 9.60 2.29
N ILE A 506 -0.94 8.53 2.97
CA ILE A 506 -1.96 7.62 2.45
C ILE A 506 -3.29 8.39 2.33
N PRO A 507 -4.00 8.35 1.20
CA PRO A 507 -5.26 9.06 1.06
C PRO A 507 -6.35 8.57 2.02
N GLY A 508 -7.24 9.48 2.42
CA GLY A 508 -8.39 9.21 3.30
C GLY A 508 -8.21 9.67 4.74
N LEU A 509 -9.16 9.31 5.63
CA LEU A 509 -9.17 9.74 7.03
C LEU A 509 -8.45 8.75 7.97
N PRO A 510 -7.75 9.24 9.01
CA PRO A 510 -7.05 8.38 9.96
C PRO A 510 -7.98 7.34 10.60
N GLU A 511 -7.42 6.20 11.01
CA GLU A 511 -8.20 5.13 11.65
C GLU A 511 -9.00 5.67 12.85
N GLY A 512 -10.29 5.34 12.91
CA GLY A 512 -11.21 5.77 13.96
C GLY A 512 -11.88 7.14 13.71
N ARG A 513 -11.48 7.88 12.67
CA ARG A 513 -12.19 9.08 12.21
C ARG A 513 -13.33 8.71 11.26
N SER A 514 -14.27 9.62 11.08
CA SER A 514 -15.46 9.52 10.22
C SER A 514 -15.63 10.76 9.35
N ALA A 515 -16.26 10.62 8.19
CA ALA A 515 -16.55 11.76 7.33
C ALA A 515 -17.47 12.76 8.03
N LEU A 516 -17.38 14.02 7.60
CA LEU A 516 -18.27 15.09 8.05
C LEU A 516 -19.73 14.65 7.79
N PRO A 517 -20.64 14.77 8.78
CA PRO A 517 -22.03 14.39 8.57
C PRO A 517 -22.70 15.23 7.51
N THR A 518 -23.58 14.59 6.73
CA THR A 518 -24.35 15.29 5.69
C THR A 518 -25.35 16.25 6.30
N PHE A 519 -25.87 17.16 5.47
CA PHE A 519 -26.96 18.04 5.86
C PHE A 519 -28.17 17.28 6.42
N ASP A 520 -28.51 16.13 5.82
CA ASP A 520 -29.62 15.29 6.26
C ASP A 520 -29.32 14.61 7.59
N GLU A 521 -28.09 14.11 7.80
CA GLU A 521 -27.68 13.53 9.08
C GLU A 521 -27.79 14.56 10.22
N TRP A 522 -27.36 15.80 9.97
CA TRP A 522 -27.51 16.89 10.94
C TRP A 522 -28.97 17.19 11.25
N THR A 523 -29.78 17.36 10.21
CA THR A 523 -31.18 17.74 10.35
C THR A 523 -32.02 16.64 10.99
N ALA A 524 -31.71 15.38 10.68
CA ALA A 524 -32.40 14.23 11.24
C ALA A 524 -32.03 13.98 12.70
N THR A 525 -30.87 14.45 13.17
CA THR A 525 -30.39 14.15 14.52
C THR A 525 -31.03 15.07 15.58
N PRO A 526 -31.61 14.52 16.67
CA PRO A 526 -32.12 15.33 17.77
C PRO A 526 -31.03 16.13 18.48
N GLU A 527 -31.40 17.30 19.02
CA GLU A 527 -30.50 18.13 19.81
C GLU A 527 -30.01 17.43 21.07
N VAL A 528 -28.73 17.61 21.39
CA VAL A 528 -28.14 17.19 22.67
C VAL A 528 -28.33 18.29 23.72
N THR A 529 -28.52 17.89 24.98
CA THR A 529 -28.72 18.85 26.07
C THR A 529 -27.40 19.53 26.44
N VAL A 530 -27.29 20.83 26.15
CA VAL A 530 -26.14 21.67 26.52
C VAL A 530 -26.56 22.79 27.45
N ARG A 531 -25.86 22.92 28.59
CA ARG A 531 -26.20 23.94 29.59
C ARG A 531 -26.01 25.33 29.00
N GLY A 532 -27.09 26.13 28.98
CA GLY A 532 -27.06 27.51 28.48
C GLY A 532 -27.27 27.67 26.98
N SER A 533 -27.30 26.59 26.18
CA SER A 533 -27.42 26.67 24.71
C SER A 533 -28.74 27.32 24.25
N SER A 534 -29.88 26.85 24.78
CA SER A 534 -31.19 27.43 24.42
C SER A 534 -31.31 28.90 24.85
N ALA A 535 -30.69 29.28 25.97
CA ALA A 535 -30.65 30.67 26.44
C ALA A 535 -29.76 31.56 25.55
N ALA A 536 -28.76 30.97 24.89
CA ALA A 536 -27.94 31.64 23.88
C ALA A 536 -28.61 31.69 22.50
N HIS A 537 -29.79 31.06 22.33
CA HIS A 537 -30.45 30.81 21.04
C HIS A 537 -29.61 29.97 20.08
N CYS A 538 -28.92 28.96 20.62
CA CYS A 538 -28.15 28.01 19.86
C CYS A 538 -28.78 26.61 19.88
N GLU A 539 -28.77 25.99 18.72
CA GLU A 539 -29.01 24.57 18.51
C GLU A 539 -27.69 23.80 18.65
N THR A 540 -27.73 22.62 19.26
CA THR A 540 -26.53 21.78 19.39
C THR A 540 -26.83 20.32 19.06
N VAL A 541 -26.11 19.78 18.09
CA VAL A 541 -26.32 18.43 17.56
C VAL A 541 -25.00 17.67 17.57
N LYS A 542 -25.03 16.39 17.95
CA LYS A 542 -23.86 15.51 17.92
C LYS A 542 -24.15 14.28 17.04
N VAL A 543 -23.34 14.10 16.00
CA VAL A 543 -23.41 12.94 15.10
C VAL A 543 -22.02 12.29 15.08
N ARG A 544 -21.94 11.01 15.45
CA ARG A 544 -20.65 10.30 15.60
C ARG A 544 -19.69 11.09 16.52
N GLU A 545 -18.50 11.44 16.03
CA GLU A 545 -17.52 12.26 16.72
C GLU A 545 -17.80 13.76 16.60
N TRP A 546 -18.67 14.19 15.69
CA TRP A 546 -18.83 15.59 15.32
C TRP A 546 -19.84 16.31 16.22
N LEU A 547 -19.47 17.49 16.69
CA LEU A 547 -20.35 18.44 17.35
C LEU A 547 -20.63 19.61 16.40
N ARG A 548 -21.91 19.90 16.17
CA ARG A 548 -22.38 21.09 15.46
C ARG A 548 -23.14 22.01 16.41
N VAL A 549 -22.76 23.28 16.45
CA VAL A 549 -23.43 24.32 17.24
C VAL A 549 -23.84 25.46 16.33
N THR A 550 -25.15 25.65 16.16
CA THR A 550 -25.73 26.65 15.27
C THR A 550 -26.46 27.71 16.10
N CYS A 551 -25.87 28.90 16.22
CA CYS A 551 -26.44 30.02 16.96
C CYS A 551 -27.21 30.95 16.02
N LEU A 552 -28.53 31.02 16.22
CA LEU A 552 -29.46 31.69 15.32
C LEU A 552 -29.62 33.17 15.65
N ARG A 553 -29.93 33.97 14.64
CA ARG A 553 -30.40 35.34 14.82
C ARG A 553 -31.69 35.37 15.65
N HIS A 554 -31.72 36.20 16.68
CA HIS A 554 -32.92 36.41 17.50
C HIS A 554 -33.20 37.90 17.75
N GLY A 555 -34.32 38.41 17.23
CA GLY A 555 -34.70 39.81 17.38
C GLY A 555 -33.65 40.77 16.82
N ARG A 556 -33.00 41.55 17.70
CA ARG A 556 -31.91 42.49 17.37
C ARG A 556 -30.50 41.92 17.65
N SER A 557 -30.41 40.76 18.29
CA SER A 557 -29.16 40.05 18.57
C SER A 557 -28.75 39.31 17.30
N LEU A 558 -27.70 39.80 16.64
CA LEU A 558 -27.15 39.23 15.41
C LEU A 558 -25.89 38.43 15.76
N PRO A 559 -25.72 37.19 15.29
CA PRO A 559 -24.43 36.51 15.36
C PRO A 559 -23.39 37.28 14.54
N THR A 560 -22.18 37.45 15.06
CA THR A 560 -21.16 38.32 14.45
C THR A 560 -19.82 37.64 14.24
N ALA A 561 -19.42 36.70 15.09
CA ALA A 561 -18.18 35.95 14.96
C ALA A 561 -18.19 34.68 15.85
N ILE A 562 -17.36 33.71 15.48
CA ILE A 562 -16.96 32.58 16.35
C ILE A 562 -15.43 32.53 16.33
N ALA A 563 -14.81 32.38 17.49
CA ALA A 563 -13.36 32.25 17.64
C ALA A 563 -13.01 30.99 18.46
N PRO A 564 -12.69 29.85 17.82
CA PRO A 564 -12.14 28.68 18.49
C PRO A 564 -10.76 29.00 19.10
N ALA A 565 -10.48 28.47 20.29
CA ALA A 565 -9.20 28.71 20.97
C ALA A 565 -8.03 27.97 20.29
N GLU A 566 -8.27 26.75 19.82
CA GLU A 566 -7.31 25.89 19.12
C GLU A 566 -8.03 25.24 17.93
N PRO A 567 -8.16 25.95 16.78
CA PRO A 567 -8.80 25.37 15.60
C PRO A 567 -7.90 24.26 15.04
N GLY A 568 -8.40 23.01 15.06
CA GLY A 568 -7.78 21.90 14.33
C GLY A 568 -8.14 21.92 12.84
N LEU A 569 -7.48 21.09 12.03
CA LEU A 569 -7.73 20.95 10.58
C LEU A 569 -9.20 20.71 10.21
N ASP A 570 -9.92 20.03 11.09
CA ASP A 570 -11.33 19.66 10.94
C ASP A 570 -12.30 20.63 11.65
N THR A 571 -11.86 21.82 12.05
CA THR A 571 -12.72 22.84 12.68
C THR A 571 -13.31 23.75 11.61
N LEU A 572 -14.63 23.73 11.46
CA LEU A 572 -15.35 24.54 10.48
C LEU A 572 -16.11 25.65 11.20
N VAL A 573 -15.98 26.88 10.71
CA VAL A 573 -16.71 28.05 11.19
C VAL A 573 -17.36 28.75 10.01
N LEU A 574 -18.66 29.00 10.11
CA LEU A 574 -19.42 29.78 9.13
C LEU A 574 -20.27 30.83 9.86
N VAL A 575 -20.14 32.10 9.47
CA VAL A 575 -20.95 33.19 10.04
C VAL A 575 -21.67 33.95 8.92
N THR A 576 -22.97 33.75 8.83
CA THR A 576 -23.85 34.40 7.86
C THR A 576 -24.66 35.52 8.53
N ALA A 577 -25.53 36.19 7.76
CA ALA A 577 -26.49 37.13 8.33
C ALA A 577 -27.59 36.44 9.18
N ASP A 578 -27.79 35.13 8.99
CA ASP A 578 -28.87 34.35 9.59
C ASP A 578 -28.42 33.56 10.82
N ALA A 579 -27.18 33.04 10.81
CA ALA A 579 -26.65 32.16 11.84
C ALA A 579 -25.12 32.21 11.95
N ALA A 580 -24.60 31.71 13.07
CA ALA A 580 -23.20 31.36 13.24
C ALA A 580 -23.10 29.86 13.57
N ASP A 581 -22.37 29.11 12.76
CA ASP A 581 -22.25 27.66 12.78
C ASP A 581 -20.80 27.26 13.10
N LEU A 582 -20.63 26.42 14.13
CA LEU A 582 -19.37 25.77 14.48
C LEU A 582 -19.53 24.27 14.33
N ILE A 583 -18.64 23.64 13.56
CA ILE A 583 -18.50 22.18 13.53
C ILE A 583 -17.09 21.80 13.96
N VAL A 584 -16.98 20.86 14.90
CA VAL A 584 -15.70 20.42 15.47
C VAL A 584 -15.76 18.94 15.86
N PRO A 585 -14.69 18.15 15.65
CA PRO A 585 -14.63 16.78 16.15
C PRO A 585 -14.39 16.76 17.66
N LEU A 586 -15.06 15.85 18.37
CA LEU A 586 -14.90 15.60 19.80
C LEU A 586 -13.95 14.41 20.03
N ALA A 587 -12.65 14.69 20.04
CA ALA A 587 -11.63 13.72 20.40
C ALA A 587 -11.62 13.47 21.92
N ALA A 588 -11.65 12.20 22.33
CA ALA A 588 -11.68 11.83 23.75
C ALA A 588 -10.53 12.50 24.53
N GLY A 589 -10.88 13.16 25.64
CA GLY A 589 -9.93 13.84 26.52
C GLY A 589 -9.42 15.20 26.05
N HIS A 590 -9.80 15.68 24.85
CA HIS A 590 -9.44 17.01 24.35
C HIS A 590 -10.51 18.04 24.70
N GLU A 591 -10.12 19.13 25.37
CA GLU A 591 -11.04 20.21 25.69
C GLU A 591 -11.29 21.08 24.44
N VAL A 592 -12.55 21.36 24.13
CA VAL A 592 -12.90 22.35 23.10
C VAL A 592 -13.36 23.62 23.76
N ARG A 593 -12.79 24.76 23.34
CA ARG A 593 -13.21 26.09 23.77
C ARG A 593 -13.41 26.99 22.56
N ALA A 594 -14.56 27.66 22.47
CA ALA A 594 -14.86 28.61 21.41
C ALA A 594 -15.63 29.81 21.94
N GLU A 595 -15.22 31.02 21.56
CA GLU A 595 -15.96 32.25 21.86
C GLU A 595 -17.00 32.51 20.78
N PHE A 596 -18.27 32.61 21.18
CA PHE A 596 -19.37 33.02 20.32
C PHE A 596 -19.69 34.49 20.58
N HIS A 597 -19.82 35.26 19.51
CA HIS A 597 -20.10 36.68 19.56
C HIS A 597 -21.43 37.03 18.87
N TRP A 598 -22.16 37.93 19.52
CA TRP A 598 -23.34 38.59 18.97
C TRP A 598 -23.17 40.11 19.05
N SER A 599 -24.05 40.83 18.37
CA SER A 599 -24.09 42.29 18.39
C SER A 599 -24.30 42.90 19.78
N ASP A 600 -24.84 42.13 20.74
CA ASP A 600 -25.17 42.60 22.10
C ASP A 600 -24.44 41.87 23.24
N ARG A 601 -23.81 40.70 22.98
CA ARG A 601 -23.11 39.90 23.99
C ARG A 601 -22.02 39.01 23.41
N SER A 602 -21.23 38.40 24.30
CA SER A 602 -20.28 37.32 23.96
C SER A 602 -20.33 36.22 25.02
N GLN A 603 -20.19 34.96 24.61
CA GLN A 603 -20.24 33.80 25.49
C GLN A 603 -19.25 32.72 25.04
N THR A 604 -18.59 32.09 26.00
CA THR A 604 -17.69 30.98 25.77
C THR A 604 -18.44 29.65 25.79
N LEU A 605 -18.33 28.86 24.72
CA LEU A 605 -18.65 27.43 24.75
C LEU A 605 -17.43 26.66 25.29
N THR A 606 -17.67 25.76 26.24
CA THR A 606 -16.66 24.83 26.76
C THR A 606 -17.17 23.41 26.64
N VAL A 607 -16.30 22.51 26.17
CA VAL A 607 -16.53 21.07 26.11
C VAL A 607 -15.40 20.38 26.86
N GLY A 608 -15.71 19.87 28.05
CA GLY A 608 -14.81 19.03 28.85
C GLY A 608 -15.22 17.55 28.77
N TRP A 609 -14.56 16.70 29.56
CA TRP A 609 -14.83 15.26 29.60
C TRP A 609 -15.00 14.76 31.04
N GLU A 610 -16.06 13.99 31.28
CA GLU A 610 -16.32 13.28 32.54
C GLU A 610 -16.61 11.81 32.21
N ASP A 611 -15.82 10.87 32.75
CA ASP A 611 -15.95 9.42 32.51
C ASP A 611 -16.08 9.03 31.02
N GLY A 612 -15.34 9.72 30.14
CA GLY A 612 -15.37 9.48 28.69
C GLY A 612 -16.60 10.06 27.97
N THR A 613 -17.44 10.84 28.65
CA THR A 613 -18.58 11.55 28.06
C THR A 613 -18.29 13.05 27.98
N PRO A 614 -18.56 13.72 26.85
CA PRO A 614 -18.34 15.16 26.74
C PRO A 614 -19.39 15.93 27.56
N VAL A 615 -18.92 16.88 28.37
CA VAL A 615 -19.74 17.79 29.17
C VAL A 615 -19.62 19.19 28.58
N MET A 616 -20.76 19.72 28.12
CA MET A 616 -20.82 20.94 27.33
C MET A 616 -21.58 22.04 28.08
N ALA A 617 -21.05 23.26 28.07
CA ALA A 617 -21.72 24.41 28.66
C ALA A 617 -21.33 25.72 27.98
N PHE A 618 -22.33 26.60 27.84
CA PHE A 618 -22.11 28.03 27.61
C PHE A 618 -21.88 28.75 28.94
N GLY A 619 -20.84 29.58 28.97
CA GLY A 619 -20.54 30.49 30.07
C GLY A 619 -21.56 31.63 30.20
N ALA A 620 -21.37 32.45 31.24
CA ALA A 620 -22.18 33.64 31.45
C ALA A 620 -22.02 34.65 30.30
N ALA A 621 -23.09 35.35 29.96
CA ALA A 621 -23.06 36.44 28.98
C ALA A 621 -22.15 37.59 29.45
N ARG A 622 -21.24 37.98 28.56
CA ARG A 622 -20.33 39.12 28.71
C ARG A 622 -20.75 40.22 27.71
N PRO A 623 -20.38 41.50 27.92
CA PRO A 623 -20.61 42.55 26.93
C PRO A 623 -20.06 42.18 25.55
N ALA A 624 -20.70 42.64 24.46
CA ALA A 624 -20.25 42.35 23.10
C ALA A 624 -18.81 42.79 22.85
N GLU A 625 -17.94 41.82 22.56
CA GLU A 625 -16.53 42.06 22.20
C GLU A 625 -16.37 42.31 20.70
N VAL A 626 -17.19 41.63 19.87
CA VAL A 626 -17.23 41.78 18.41
C VAL A 626 -18.65 42.15 18.00
N PRO A 627 -19.06 43.44 18.07
CA PRO A 627 -20.45 43.84 17.91
C PRO A 627 -20.94 43.87 16.45
N THR A 628 -20.05 43.73 15.47
CA THR A 628 -20.34 43.81 14.04
C THR A 628 -19.78 42.61 13.29
N ARG A 629 -20.59 41.99 12.43
CA ARG A 629 -20.14 40.93 11.52
C ARG A 629 -19.19 41.52 10.48
N ALA A 630 -18.04 40.89 10.25
CA ALA A 630 -17.21 41.19 9.09
C ALA A 630 -17.92 40.72 7.81
N SER A 631 -17.76 41.46 6.70
CA SER A 631 -18.22 40.99 5.41
C SER A 631 -17.31 39.86 4.92
N ASP A 632 -17.90 38.76 4.47
CA ASP A 632 -17.19 37.63 3.89
C ASP A 632 -17.96 37.18 2.64
N GLU A 633 -17.39 37.45 1.46
CA GLU A 633 -18.01 37.16 0.18
C GLU A 633 -18.21 35.65 -0.04
N ARG A 634 -17.33 34.82 0.53
CA ARG A 634 -17.43 33.36 0.43
C ARG A 634 -18.56 32.83 1.31
N ALA A 635 -18.66 33.32 2.55
CA ALA A 635 -19.76 33.00 3.45
C ALA A 635 -21.11 33.43 2.86
N ASP A 636 -21.17 34.62 2.27
CA ASP A 636 -22.38 35.15 1.63
C ASP A 636 -22.75 34.36 0.35
N ARG A 637 -21.76 33.94 -0.45
CA ARG A 637 -21.97 33.04 -1.61
C ARG A 637 -22.45 31.66 -1.18
N LEU A 638 -21.87 31.07 -0.15
CA LEU A 638 -22.29 29.79 0.40
C LEU A 638 -23.74 29.86 0.91
N CYS A 639 -24.09 30.95 1.61
CA CYS A 639 -25.47 31.20 2.03
C CYS A 639 -26.44 31.27 0.84
N ALA A 640 -26.07 31.97 -0.24
CA ALA A 640 -26.88 32.04 -1.45
C ALA A 640 -27.03 30.67 -2.13
N CYS A 641 -25.95 29.88 -2.23
CA CYS A 641 -26.00 28.53 -2.79
C CYS A 641 -26.86 27.58 -1.95
N HIS A 642 -26.81 27.67 -0.62
CA HIS A 642 -27.70 26.92 0.26
C HIS A 642 -29.17 27.31 0.02
N GLN A 643 -29.47 28.60 -0.09
CA GLN A 643 -30.81 29.08 -0.39
C GLN A 643 -31.33 28.63 -1.76
N GLU A 644 -30.45 28.44 -2.73
CA GLU A 644 -30.78 27.99 -4.09
C GLU A 644 -31.01 26.47 -4.15
N VAL A 645 -30.07 25.69 -3.61
CA VAL A 645 -30.04 24.22 -3.74
C VAL A 645 -30.89 23.54 -2.68
N VAL A 646 -30.73 23.93 -1.41
CA VAL A 646 -31.48 23.35 -0.28
C VAL A 646 -32.86 24.00 -0.16
N ALA A 647 -32.98 25.28 -0.53
CA ALA A 647 -34.24 26.03 -0.46
C ALA A 647 -34.89 25.99 0.93
N GLU A 648 -34.07 25.98 1.99
CA GLU A 648 -34.49 25.89 3.38
C GLU A 648 -35.47 27.02 3.75
N LYS A 649 -36.57 26.70 4.44
CA LYS A 649 -37.58 27.67 4.89
C LYS A 649 -37.71 27.70 6.41
N VAL A 650 -37.96 28.88 6.96
CA VAL A 650 -38.29 29.09 8.38
C VAL A 650 -39.73 29.54 8.50
N CYS A 651 -40.52 28.79 9.26
CA CYS A 651 -41.93 29.08 9.45
C CYS A 651 -42.19 29.71 10.82
N ARG A 652 -43.04 30.74 10.88
CA ARG A 652 -43.50 31.25 12.18
C ARG A 652 -44.58 30.33 12.74
N ASN A 653 -44.29 29.71 13.87
CA ASN A 653 -45.26 28.91 14.60
C ASN A 653 -46.16 29.80 15.47
N HIS A 654 -47.42 29.99 15.05
CA HIS A 654 -48.52 30.33 15.96
C HIS A 654 -49.02 29.03 16.63
N LEU A 655 -48.22 28.43 17.52
CA LEU A 655 -48.59 27.17 18.19
C LEU A 655 -49.62 27.32 19.32
N ASP A 656 -50.16 28.52 19.53
CA ASP A 656 -51.20 28.76 20.54
C ASP A 656 -52.60 28.79 19.89
N ARG A 657 -53.25 27.61 19.92
CA ARG A 657 -54.66 27.30 19.61
C ARG A 657 -55.06 27.23 18.14
N TYR A 658 -55.68 26.09 17.80
CA TYR A 658 -56.65 25.86 16.73
C TYR A 658 -56.92 27.07 15.80
N ALA A 659 -56.21 27.19 14.67
CA ALA A 659 -56.75 27.62 13.36
C ALA A 659 -55.70 28.08 12.32
N GLU A 660 -54.44 28.38 12.66
CA GLU A 660 -53.52 29.02 11.70
C GLU A 660 -52.28 28.16 11.43
N TRP A 661 -52.13 27.74 10.17
CA TRP A 661 -50.96 27.01 9.66
C TRP A 661 -49.72 27.93 9.61
N PRO A 662 -48.49 27.41 9.75
CA PRO A 662 -47.29 28.24 9.76
C PRO A 662 -47.11 28.97 8.43
N GLU A 663 -47.07 30.30 8.43
CA GLU A 663 -46.64 31.07 7.27
C GLU A 663 -45.11 30.95 7.14
N CYS A 664 -44.67 30.28 6.07
CA CYS A 664 -43.26 30.12 5.70
C CYS A 664 -42.98 31.04 4.51
N GLU A 665 -42.24 32.13 4.71
CA GLU A 665 -41.89 33.08 3.64
C GLU A 665 -40.37 33.23 3.52
N GLY A 666 -39.88 33.16 2.27
CA GLY A 666 -38.45 33.29 1.94
C GLY A 666 -37.62 32.02 2.20
N THR A 667 -36.50 31.91 1.51
CA THR A 667 -35.46 30.92 1.81
C THR A 667 -34.46 31.50 2.80
N THR A 668 -33.78 30.65 3.57
CA THR A 668 -32.77 31.03 4.56
C THR A 668 -31.52 30.17 4.41
N CYS A 669 -30.44 30.56 5.08
CA CYS A 669 -29.23 29.75 5.22
C CYS A 669 -28.90 29.48 6.69
N GLN A 670 -29.91 29.41 7.57
CA GLN A 670 -29.74 29.16 9.01
C GLN A 670 -28.93 27.90 9.30
N HIS A 671 -29.11 26.85 8.51
CA HIS A 671 -28.38 25.60 8.68
C HIS A 671 -27.34 25.34 7.57
N ALA A 672 -26.89 26.38 6.86
CA ALA A 672 -25.73 26.26 5.99
C ALA A 672 -24.48 25.92 6.81
N PHE A 673 -23.60 25.09 6.25
CA PHE A 673 -22.30 24.75 6.82
C PHE A 673 -21.34 24.36 5.70
N GLY A 674 -20.04 24.47 5.99
CA GLY A 674 -18.98 24.10 5.06
C GLY A 674 -17.69 24.85 5.36
N ALA A 675 -16.58 24.34 4.87
CA ALA A 675 -15.28 25.00 4.96
C ALA A 675 -15.16 26.07 3.86
N LEU A 676 -14.73 27.29 4.22
CA LEU A 676 -14.56 28.42 3.30
C LEU A 676 -13.19 28.39 2.58
N THR A 677 -12.84 27.25 2.00
CA THR A 677 -11.52 26.98 1.42
C THR A 677 -11.34 27.68 0.07
N ASP A 678 -10.11 28.07 -0.26
CA ASP A 678 -9.83 28.76 -1.53
C ASP A 678 -10.05 27.82 -2.72
N GLU A 679 -9.73 26.55 -2.55
CA GLU A 679 -9.74 25.51 -3.59
C GLU A 679 -11.18 25.22 -4.05
N CYS A 680 -12.11 25.03 -3.11
CA CYS A 680 -13.51 24.77 -3.46
C CYS A 680 -14.16 25.96 -4.18
N PHE A 681 -13.86 27.19 -3.74
CA PHE A 681 -14.41 28.38 -4.37
C PHE A 681 -13.75 28.65 -5.73
N ALA A 682 -12.45 28.36 -5.89
CA ALA A 682 -11.80 28.47 -7.19
C ALA A 682 -12.36 27.46 -8.21
N ALA A 683 -12.62 26.22 -7.78
CA ALA A 683 -13.09 25.15 -8.66
C ALA A 683 -14.60 25.23 -8.96
N HIS A 684 -15.42 25.66 -8.00
CA HIS A 684 -16.87 25.46 -8.05
C HIS A 684 -17.72 26.71 -7.73
N ALA A 685 -17.16 27.92 -7.60
CA ALA A 685 -17.93 29.10 -7.21
C ALA A 685 -19.19 29.37 -8.06
N ASP A 686 -19.19 29.00 -9.34
CA ASP A 686 -20.30 29.22 -10.28
C ASP A 686 -21.35 28.10 -10.30
N ASP A 687 -21.07 26.94 -9.68
CA ASP A 687 -21.97 25.80 -9.59
C ASP A 687 -22.30 25.54 -8.11
N CYS A 688 -23.51 25.94 -7.69
CA CYS A 688 -23.90 25.85 -6.29
C CYS A 688 -24.00 24.42 -5.77
N GLU A 689 -24.35 23.44 -6.60
CA GLU A 689 -24.43 22.04 -6.18
C GLU A 689 -23.01 21.49 -5.95
N ALA A 690 -22.10 21.72 -6.91
CA ALA A 690 -20.70 21.31 -6.78
C ALA A 690 -19.99 22.03 -5.63
N LEU A 691 -20.27 23.33 -5.42
CA LEU A 691 -19.68 24.09 -4.32
C LEU A 691 -20.09 23.52 -2.97
N LEU A 692 -21.39 23.21 -2.78
CA LEU A 692 -21.88 22.61 -1.54
C LEU A 692 -21.22 21.24 -1.29
N HIS A 693 -21.12 20.41 -2.32
CA HIS A 693 -20.45 19.10 -2.23
C HIS A 693 -18.98 19.21 -1.83
N CYS A 694 -18.25 20.19 -2.38
CA CYS A 694 -16.85 20.44 -2.05
C CYS A 694 -16.66 20.91 -0.60
N VAL A 695 -17.35 21.99 -0.21
CA VAL A 695 -17.17 22.60 1.13
C VAL A 695 -17.68 21.72 2.27
N GLN A 696 -18.56 20.75 1.97
CA GLN A 696 -19.08 19.77 2.92
C GLN A 696 -18.30 18.45 2.92
N GLY A 697 -17.32 18.27 2.03
CA GLY A 697 -16.45 17.12 2.05
C GLY A 697 -17.15 15.78 1.77
N ASP A 698 -18.11 15.75 0.85
CA ASP A 698 -18.81 14.50 0.51
C ASP A 698 -18.20 13.72 -0.66
N GLY A 699 -17.16 14.28 -1.28
CA GLY A 699 -16.40 13.64 -2.35
C GLY A 699 -17.16 13.53 -3.67
N ARG A 700 -18.25 14.29 -3.88
CA ARG A 700 -18.91 14.39 -5.20
C ARG A 700 -18.30 15.47 -6.09
N ALA A 701 -17.73 16.50 -5.48
CA ALA A 701 -16.96 17.55 -6.15
C ALA A 701 -15.72 17.85 -5.29
N PRO A 702 -14.70 16.97 -5.26
CA PRO A 702 -13.51 17.21 -4.47
C PRO A 702 -12.72 18.42 -5.01
N PRO A 703 -11.97 19.14 -4.16
CA PRO A 703 -11.07 20.18 -4.61
C PRO A 703 -9.92 19.60 -5.46
N GLU A 704 -9.39 20.40 -6.39
CA GLU A 704 -8.20 20.06 -7.16
C GLU A 704 -6.94 20.54 -6.45
N CYS A 705 -6.08 19.62 -6.02
CA CYS A 705 -4.80 19.95 -5.37
C CYS A 705 -3.69 20.17 -6.39
N ALA A 706 -2.78 21.11 -6.11
CA ALA A 706 -1.63 21.36 -6.97
C ALA A 706 -0.61 20.20 -6.90
N ALA A 707 0.31 20.14 -7.86
CA ALA A 707 1.37 19.13 -7.85
C ALA A 707 2.22 19.23 -6.57
N GLY A 708 2.36 18.12 -5.85
CA GLY A 708 3.06 18.06 -4.56
C GLY A 708 2.16 18.35 -3.34
N GLU A 709 0.90 18.71 -3.56
CA GLU A 709 -0.11 18.81 -2.52
C GLU A 709 -0.98 17.55 -2.47
N VAL A 710 -1.51 17.27 -1.28
CA VAL A 710 -2.40 16.13 -1.03
C VAL A 710 -3.67 16.61 -0.32
N PRO A 711 -4.83 16.00 -0.60
CA PRO A 711 -6.06 16.31 0.12
C PRO A 711 -6.00 15.74 1.55
N VAL A 712 -6.28 16.59 2.53
CA VAL A 712 -6.23 16.32 3.98
C VAL A 712 -7.55 16.74 4.62
N ALA A 713 -7.82 16.21 5.82
CA ALA A 713 -9.01 16.52 6.62
C ALA A 713 -10.32 16.05 5.94
N THR A 714 -11.46 16.26 6.60
CA THR A 714 -12.75 15.77 6.08
C THR A 714 -13.26 16.46 4.83
N VAL A 715 -12.78 17.66 4.55
CA VAL A 715 -13.19 18.45 3.38
C VAL A 715 -12.17 18.36 2.23
N GLY A 716 -11.09 17.59 2.40
CA GLY A 716 -10.07 17.42 1.36
C GLY A 716 -9.23 18.67 1.10
N GLN A 717 -9.01 19.52 2.10
CA GLN A 717 -8.15 20.71 1.96
C GLN A 717 -6.76 20.29 1.46
N CYS A 718 -6.22 21.04 0.51
CA CYS A 718 -4.93 20.73 -0.09
C CYS A 718 -3.80 21.25 0.79
N PHE A 719 -2.85 20.38 1.14
CA PHE A 719 -1.65 20.77 1.86
C PHE A 719 -0.43 20.20 1.14
N ALA A 720 0.66 20.97 1.12
CA ALA A 720 1.95 20.47 0.70
C ALA A 720 2.38 19.30 1.61
N ALA A 721 2.74 18.17 1.00
CA ALA A 721 3.32 17.07 1.75
C ALA A 721 4.72 17.44 2.26
N CYS A 722 5.13 16.87 3.38
CA CYS A 722 6.43 17.10 3.99
C CYS A 722 6.94 15.87 4.75
N ASP A 723 8.24 15.89 5.01
CA ASP A 723 8.93 14.99 5.92
C ASP A 723 10.23 15.67 6.42
N ASP A 724 11.06 14.93 7.16
CA ASP A 724 12.32 15.47 7.69
C ASP A 724 13.32 15.89 6.60
N ALA A 725 13.26 15.28 5.41
CA ALA A 725 14.11 15.61 4.27
C ALA A 725 13.53 16.75 3.41
N HIS A 726 12.21 16.94 3.44
CA HIS A 726 11.46 17.97 2.73
C HIS A 726 10.68 18.84 3.72
N PRO A 727 11.35 19.73 4.46
CA PRO A 727 10.70 20.55 5.45
C PRO A 727 9.76 21.57 4.79
N CYS A 728 8.74 21.96 5.55
CA CYS A 728 7.76 22.93 5.10
C CYS A 728 8.36 24.30 4.78
N ALA A 729 7.91 24.88 3.66
CA ALA A 729 8.24 26.27 3.31
C ALA A 729 7.71 27.26 4.36
N SER A 730 6.58 26.92 4.98
CA SER A 730 5.95 27.65 6.08
C SER A 730 5.13 26.70 6.95
N GLY A 731 5.07 26.97 8.26
CA GLY A 731 4.38 26.11 9.23
C GLY A 731 5.26 24.95 9.70
N ASP A 732 4.64 24.03 10.42
CA ASP A 732 5.26 22.82 10.95
C ASP A 732 4.83 21.61 10.12
N CYS A 733 5.75 20.65 9.96
CA CYS A 733 5.41 19.38 9.35
C CYS A 733 4.67 18.51 10.37
N ILE A 734 3.37 18.28 10.16
CA ILE A 734 2.56 17.46 11.05
C ILE A 734 2.34 16.06 10.46
N PRO A 735 2.42 14.98 11.26
CA PRO A 735 2.14 13.64 10.76
C PRO A 735 0.70 13.50 10.25
N TRP A 736 0.53 12.91 9.07
CA TRP A 736 -0.76 12.58 8.48
C TRP A 736 -0.66 11.28 7.69
N GLN A 737 -1.48 10.28 8.03
CA GLN A 737 -1.63 9.03 7.27
C GLN A 737 -0.31 8.36 6.84
N GLY A 738 0.65 8.26 7.77
CA GLY A 738 1.96 7.65 7.51
C GLY A 738 2.97 8.53 6.78
N GLY A 739 2.57 9.72 6.31
CA GLY A 739 3.45 10.79 5.81
C GLY A 739 3.36 12.04 6.68
N GLY A 740 3.73 13.20 6.13
CA GLY A 740 3.58 14.51 6.77
C GLY A 740 2.94 15.53 5.84
N VAL A 741 2.30 16.54 6.42
CA VAL A 741 1.75 17.70 5.71
C VAL A 741 2.08 19.01 6.40
N CYS A 742 2.24 20.07 5.63
CA CYS A 742 2.62 21.37 6.15
C CYS A 742 1.43 22.12 6.74
N ALA A 743 1.33 22.16 8.07
CA ALA A 743 0.28 22.91 8.76
C ALA A 743 0.90 23.97 9.68
N GLY A 744 0.36 25.18 9.65
CA GLY A 744 0.81 26.28 10.50
C GLY A 744 -0.25 27.36 10.58
N ALA A 745 -0.28 28.06 11.73
CA ALA A 745 -1.29 29.07 12.05
C ALA A 745 -1.50 30.01 10.86
N THR A 746 -2.72 29.98 10.33
CA THR A 746 -3.23 30.96 9.36
C THR A 746 -2.75 32.35 9.77
N PRO A 747 -2.19 33.16 8.85
CA PRO A 747 -1.71 34.50 9.20
C PRO A 747 -2.78 35.37 9.87
#